data_AF-A0A212QL31-F1
#
_entry.id   AF-A0A212QL31-F1
#
_cell.length_a   1.000
_cell.length_b   1.000
_cell.length_c   1.000
_cell.angle_alpha   90.00
_cell.angle_beta   90.00
_cell.angle_gamma   90.00
#
_symmetry.space_group_name_H-M   'P 1'
#
loop_
_entity.id
_entity.type
_entity.pdbx_description
1 polymer ?
#
loop_
_entity_poly.entity_id
_entity_poly.type
_entity_poly.pdbx_seq_one_letter_code
_entity_poly.pdbx_strand_id
1 'polypeptide(L)'
;MATTSACVAWRGETMAQLFGVCLLPATGEFTYDPLPAQGGKSTDSTVAPINAYLAPGGAKADYSFALDQLQAAHPECRTVALVCAWFGDSTDAAACKIYPATNFIGGGFKTYADGAWSGADWQVSGLTQKSSGLIPISTSNGSAAYGGTPSDQSIVRCIRDLRARGLRVIFYPFILMDAPGKPWRGRIGLSADLSAATTQAVATFLGAARPSQFTPDADNLTVAYSGAPTDFTYRRFILHYANLCAVAGGVDLFLIGSELRGLEILRGPNWTRAGTTDANGCAQWDYPFVAGLTQLAADVRATFDTAGFTRDLTRYKNLIAYSPDWSTWNGWQHPDAQGQWPHLDQLFASPNIDLVAFDNYLPLSDWTLGDGGLDCHNWNAPRPQSWPPTPETMNGLGLSGEPSLHNADYLKANIEGGEGFNWYYANSYSGGVGLDPLGTDQRCTLPLGDRATQTRRPFAANQKLLMRKGLRWWWNNAHRAIYDTGDGAGWIPRGPATAWTPRSKSIAFVEYGFATVDRCTNQPNVFYDPKSSESATPFWSLWTGSRGAGWTPQRDDTLADLALQAVHDYWLANNETSASGVPMIYTPFCCAWNWDARPFPVFPLASDVWGDGGAWANGNWIGGKGPTVAPAAPDPPPASGDLAAFPTLAGQGWSVKYQPRFLTSVQTRVSGRELRAARRLNPSRDIEISFDVLRGAAALAELQQVVAFISAHAGQAQPFLFAPPDNLGDVRGAILGQGDGTTRRFPLTRRIGGFSETAPAFLGVPTIRFDGVAAPAGYALSILPTAVTFTTAPAPGVMVTADFTAADLVRFADDSVDLEEFMTDFWTLRRVRLETVRT
;
A
#
# COMPACT_ATOMS: atom_id res chain seq x y z
N MET A 1 -8.96 29.81 18.61
CA MET A 1 -9.02 31.02 17.75
C MET A 1 -8.54 30.63 16.35
N ALA A 2 -9.43 30.81 15.37
CA ALA A 2 -9.24 30.76 13.90
C ALA A 2 -8.41 29.60 13.30
N THR A 3 -9.06 28.47 13.05
CA THR A 3 -8.64 27.46 12.06
C THR A 3 -9.29 27.77 10.71
N THR A 4 -8.60 28.45 9.81
CA THR A 4 -8.95 28.48 8.40
C THR A 4 -8.20 27.36 7.68
N SER A 5 -8.79 26.17 7.60
CA SER A 5 -8.33 25.15 6.66
C SER A 5 -8.93 25.48 5.29
N ALA A 6 -8.11 26.05 4.40
CA ALA A 6 -8.52 26.28 3.03
C ALA A 6 -8.65 24.92 2.33
N CYS A 7 -9.82 24.63 1.78
CA CYS A 7 -10.04 23.51 0.86
C CYS A 7 -9.15 23.75 -0.38
N VAL A 8 -7.99 23.10 -0.44
CA VAL A 8 -7.14 23.12 -1.62
C VAL A 8 -7.72 22.10 -2.60
N ALA A 9 -8.18 22.56 -3.76
CA ALA A 9 -8.58 21.68 -4.84
C ALA A 9 -7.38 20.78 -5.22
N TRP A 10 -7.56 19.46 -5.14
CA TRP A 10 -6.54 18.48 -5.52
C TRP A 10 -6.20 18.63 -7.02
N ARG A 11 -4.94 18.90 -7.33
CA ARG A 11 -4.45 19.16 -8.70
C ARG A 11 -3.81 17.93 -9.37
N GLY A 12 -3.85 16.76 -8.74
CA GLY A 12 -3.19 15.55 -9.26
C GLY A 12 -1.66 15.57 -9.22
N GLU A 13 -1.06 16.57 -8.55
CA GLU A 13 0.39 16.78 -8.47
C GLU A 13 0.98 16.35 -7.12
N THR A 14 0.14 16.00 -6.13
CA THR A 14 0.53 15.63 -4.76
C THR A 14 -0.15 14.33 -4.34
N MET A 15 0.56 13.46 -3.62
CA MET A 15 0.01 12.22 -3.06
C MET A 15 -1.18 12.49 -2.14
N ALA A 16 -2.05 11.49 -2.01
CA ALA A 16 -3.20 11.56 -1.12
C ALA A 16 -2.79 11.72 0.34
N GLN A 17 -3.57 12.52 1.08
CA GLN A 17 -3.45 12.62 2.53
C GLN A 17 -4.06 11.40 3.22
N LEU A 18 -3.34 10.86 4.21
CA LEU A 18 -3.74 9.64 4.94
C LEU A 18 -3.88 9.91 6.44
N PHE A 19 -4.98 9.45 7.05
CA PHE A 19 -5.14 9.53 8.51
C PHE A 19 -4.20 8.54 9.24
N GLY A 20 -4.12 7.32 8.70
CA GLY A 20 -3.28 6.23 9.17
C GLY A 20 -3.04 5.20 8.07
N VAL A 21 -2.18 4.23 8.33
CA VAL A 21 -1.88 3.13 7.39
C VAL A 21 -1.87 1.78 8.09
N CYS A 22 -2.28 0.72 7.38
CA CYS A 22 -2.03 -0.65 7.79
C CYS A 22 -0.59 -1.03 7.43
N LEU A 23 0.18 -1.52 8.40
CA LEU A 23 1.56 -1.95 8.23
C LEU A 23 1.61 -3.44 7.90
N LEU A 24 2.12 -3.74 6.71
CA LEU A 24 2.37 -5.07 6.16
C LEU A 24 3.86 -5.45 6.30
N PRO A 25 4.26 -6.72 6.10
CA PRO A 25 3.56 -7.85 5.45
C PRO A 25 2.81 -8.82 6.38
N ALA A 26 2.62 -8.45 7.65
CA ALA A 26 2.03 -9.30 8.71
C ALA A 26 2.81 -10.56 9.09
N THR A 27 3.87 -10.88 8.35
CA THR A 27 4.68 -12.09 8.49
C THR A 27 6.19 -11.81 8.34
N GLY A 28 6.99 -12.84 8.58
CA GLY A 28 8.44 -12.85 8.77
C GLY A 28 8.84 -12.66 10.23
N GLU A 29 9.69 -13.56 10.71
CA GLU A 29 9.99 -13.80 12.13
C GLU A 29 10.51 -12.55 12.85
N PHE A 30 11.25 -11.69 12.14
CA PHE A 30 11.83 -10.44 12.68
C PHE A 30 11.56 -9.24 11.77
N THR A 31 10.58 -9.31 10.85
CA THR A 31 10.32 -8.26 9.85
C THR A 31 10.04 -6.90 10.47
N TYR A 32 9.33 -6.85 11.60
CA TYR A 32 9.00 -5.61 12.31
C TYR A 32 10.03 -5.19 13.35
N ASP A 33 11.13 -5.93 13.47
CA ASP A 33 12.14 -5.65 14.47
C ASP A 33 12.98 -4.44 14.06
N PRO A 34 13.16 -3.42 14.92
CA PRO A 34 14.12 -2.35 14.65
C PRO A 34 15.57 -2.83 14.75
N LEU A 35 15.82 -4.02 15.30
CA LEU A 35 17.14 -4.63 15.36
C LEU A 35 17.40 -5.49 14.11
N PRO A 36 18.58 -5.37 13.48
CA PRO A 36 18.98 -6.31 12.44
C PRO A 36 19.02 -7.75 12.97
N ALA A 37 18.56 -8.68 12.17
CA ALA A 37 18.44 -10.09 12.47
C ALA A 37 19.02 -10.94 11.33
N GLN A 38 19.60 -12.06 11.70
CA GLN A 38 20.07 -13.10 10.79
C GLN A 38 19.46 -14.45 11.19
N GLY A 39 19.13 -15.27 10.21
CA GLY A 39 18.55 -16.60 10.41
C GLY A 39 19.16 -17.63 9.48
N GLY A 40 19.15 -18.89 9.90
CA GLY A 40 19.52 -20.04 9.07
C GLY A 40 18.64 -21.23 9.41
N LYS A 41 18.13 -21.92 8.38
CA LYS A 41 17.36 -23.16 8.57
C LYS A 41 18.26 -24.25 9.14
N SER A 42 17.65 -25.30 9.70
CA SER A 42 18.40 -26.45 10.23
C SER A 42 19.29 -27.15 9.20
N THR A 43 19.00 -26.96 7.91
CA THR A 43 19.78 -27.48 6.78
C THR A 43 20.90 -26.55 6.31
N ASP A 44 20.92 -25.30 6.78
CA ASP A 44 21.85 -24.29 6.28
C ASP A 44 23.16 -24.32 7.06
N SER A 45 24.28 -24.11 6.38
CA SER A 45 25.61 -24.07 7.01
C SER A 45 25.98 -22.68 7.57
N THR A 46 25.23 -21.65 7.18
CA THR A 46 25.45 -20.24 7.58
C THR A 46 24.12 -19.53 7.80
N VAL A 47 24.12 -18.50 8.64
CA VAL A 47 22.97 -17.57 8.78
C VAL A 47 23.05 -16.46 7.73
N ALA A 48 21.90 -15.97 7.28
CA ALA A 48 21.76 -14.86 6.34
C ALA A 48 20.90 -13.73 6.93
N PRO A 49 21.05 -12.46 6.49
CA PRO A 49 20.15 -11.39 6.87
C PRO A 49 18.69 -11.75 6.58
N ILE A 50 17.79 -11.41 7.50
CA ILE A 50 16.34 -11.65 7.33
C ILE A 50 15.47 -10.39 7.42
N ASN A 51 16.03 -9.26 7.83
CA ASN A 51 15.33 -7.96 7.93
C ASN A 51 16.28 -6.75 7.75
N ALA A 52 17.37 -6.91 7.00
CA ALA A 52 18.36 -5.85 6.74
C ALA A 52 18.88 -5.91 5.29
N TYR A 53 17.95 -5.96 4.33
CA TYR A 53 18.24 -6.09 2.91
C TYR A 53 18.55 -4.75 2.23
N LEU A 54 18.02 -3.61 2.72
CA LEU A 54 18.34 -2.29 2.13
C LEU A 54 19.78 -1.87 2.39
N ALA A 55 20.28 -2.13 3.60
CA ALA A 55 21.64 -1.82 4.00
C ALA A 55 22.30 -3.04 4.67
N PRO A 56 22.69 -4.07 3.88
CA PRO A 56 23.31 -5.27 4.41
C PRO A 56 24.55 -4.94 5.24
N GLY A 57 24.64 -5.51 6.45
CA GLY A 57 25.74 -5.24 7.39
C GLY A 57 25.61 -3.93 8.18
N GLY A 58 24.59 -3.11 7.91
CA GLY A 58 24.26 -1.94 8.71
C GLY A 58 23.62 -2.28 10.06
N ALA A 59 23.62 -1.31 10.98
CA ALA A 59 23.00 -1.44 12.31
C ALA A 59 21.49 -1.12 12.31
N LYS A 60 20.90 -0.80 11.15
CA LYS A 60 19.51 -0.37 11.01
C LYS A 60 18.72 -1.40 10.20
N ALA A 61 17.58 -1.83 10.74
CA ALA A 61 16.70 -2.79 10.09
C ALA A 61 15.82 -2.15 9.01
N ASP A 62 15.35 -2.98 8.10
CA ASP A 62 14.48 -2.64 6.97
C ASP A 62 13.21 -1.91 7.41
N TYR A 63 12.56 -2.41 8.47
CA TYR A 63 11.41 -1.76 9.11
C TYR A 63 11.68 -0.29 9.44
N SER A 64 12.83 0.00 10.05
CA SER A 64 13.16 1.38 10.44
C SER A 64 13.33 2.29 9.23
N PHE A 65 13.88 1.79 8.11
CA PHE A 65 13.93 2.56 6.87
C PHE A 65 12.54 2.77 6.27
N ALA A 66 11.69 1.74 6.28
CA ALA A 66 10.32 1.84 5.77
C ALA A 66 9.47 2.85 6.56
N LEU A 67 9.64 2.93 7.88
CA LEU A 67 8.92 3.91 8.72
C LEU A 67 9.47 5.34 8.55
N ASP A 68 10.76 5.51 8.32
CA ASP A 68 11.32 6.81 7.94
C ASP A 68 10.75 7.29 6.59
N GLN A 69 10.63 6.37 5.62
CA GLN A 69 9.99 6.64 4.33
C GLN A 69 8.51 7.01 4.50
N LEU A 70 7.77 6.33 5.37
CA LEU A 70 6.37 6.67 5.67
C LEU A 70 6.26 8.08 6.21
N GLN A 71 7.05 8.44 7.23
CA GLN A 71 6.96 9.75 7.87
C GLN A 71 7.44 10.88 6.95
N ALA A 72 8.34 10.59 6.00
CA ALA A 72 8.75 11.53 4.97
C ALA A 72 7.69 11.73 3.88
N ALA A 73 7.03 10.64 3.44
CA ALA A 73 6.01 10.67 2.40
C ALA A 73 4.67 11.22 2.90
N HIS A 74 4.27 10.88 4.12
CA HIS A 74 2.99 11.20 4.73
C HIS A 74 3.19 11.78 6.15
N PRO A 75 3.72 13.00 6.29
CA PRO A 75 3.92 13.64 7.61
C PRO A 75 2.62 13.91 8.37
N GLU A 76 1.48 13.91 7.68
CA GLU A 76 0.13 13.99 8.24
C GLU A 76 -0.36 12.67 8.85
N CYS A 77 0.21 11.53 8.46
CA CYS A 77 -0.15 10.22 8.99
C CYS A 77 0.26 10.12 10.47
N ARG A 78 -0.72 9.85 11.35
CA ARG A 78 -0.51 9.79 12.81
C ARG A 78 -0.80 8.44 13.44
N THR A 79 -1.19 7.44 12.64
CA THR A 79 -1.64 6.15 13.14
C THR A 79 -1.10 5.02 12.27
N VAL A 80 -0.61 3.96 12.91
CA VAL A 80 -0.21 2.72 12.25
C VAL A 80 -1.02 1.57 12.83
N ALA A 81 -1.71 0.83 11.96
CA ALA A 81 -2.30 -0.45 12.29
C ALA A 81 -1.30 -1.57 12.03
N LEU A 82 -0.69 -2.09 13.10
CA LEU A 82 0.29 -3.17 13.04
C LEU A 82 -0.43 -4.50 12.77
N VAL A 83 -0.40 -4.95 11.52
CA VAL A 83 -1.00 -6.22 11.11
C VAL A 83 -0.03 -7.34 11.50
N CYS A 84 -0.51 -8.34 12.23
CA CYS A 84 0.31 -9.46 12.69
C CYS A 84 -0.43 -10.79 12.55
N ALA A 85 0.11 -11.72 11.74
CA ALA A 85 -0.61 -12.91 11.31
C ALA A 85 -0.24 -14.19 12.07
N TRP A 86 -1.27 -14.96 12.43
CA TRP A 86 -1.21 -16.41 12.61
C TRP A 86 -1.84 -17.09 11.38
N PHE A 87 -1.72 -18.42 11.29
CA PHE A 87 -2.17 -19.20 10.15
C PHE A 87 -3.44 -19.99 10.46
N GLY A 88 -4.33 -20.11 9.47
CA GLY A 88 -5.47 -21.01 9.46
C GLY A 88 -5.28 -22.13 8.43
N ASP A 89 -5.48 -23.39 8.78
CA ASP A 89 -5.25 -24.54 7.87
C ASP A 89 -6.51 -25.07 7.15
N SER A 90 -7.70 -24.56 7.47
CA SER A 90 -8.96 -25.03 6.88
C SER A 90 -10.03 -23.95 6.87
N THR A 91 -10.94 -23.98 5.90
CA THR A 91 -12.17 -23.17 5.88
C THR A 91 -13.32 -23.83 6.65
N ASP A 92 -13.16 -25.07 7.11
CA ASP A 92 -14.14 -25.73 7.97
C ASP A 92 -13.91 -25.35 9.42
N ALA A 93 -14.83 -24.60 10.01
CA ALA A 93 -14.79 -24.13 11.39
C ALA A 93 -14.64 -25.27 12.41
N ALA A 94 -15.14 -26.49 12.12
CA ALA A 94 -15.03 -27.62 13.03
C ALA A 94 -13.60 -28.21 13.11
N ALA A 95 -12.78 -27.96 12.08
CA ALA A 95 -11.44 -28.55 11.93
C ALA A 95 -10.32 -27.49 11.85
N CYS A 96 -10.65 -26.23 11.57
CA CYS A 96 -9.70 -25.14 11.39
C CYS A 96 -8.89 -24.91 12.66
N LYS A 97 -7.57 -24.99 12.52
CA LYS A 97 -6.61 -24.65 13.56
C LYS A 97 -6.05 -23.27 13.31
N ILE A 98 -5.91 -22.48 14.37
CA ILE A 98 -5.26 -21.17 14.34
C ILE A 98 -3.93 -21.26 15.08
N TYR A 99 -2.81 -21.12 14.37
CA TYR A 99 -1.48 -21.43 14.91
C TYR A 99 -0.40 -20.44 14.46
N PRO A 100 0.61 -20.16 15.30
CA PRO A 100 1.82 -19.48 14.85
C PRO A 100 2.75 -20.51 14.17
N ALA A 101 3.54 -20.04 13.21
CA ALA A 101 4.51 -20.91 12.54
C ALA A 101 5.77 -20.14 12.13
N THR A 102 6.84 -20.86 11.79
CA THR A 102 8.11 -20.31 11.31
C THR A 102 8.66 -21.13 10.15
N ASN A 103 9.38 -20.48 9.24
CA ASN A 103 10.12 -21.12 8.16
C ASN A 103 11.47 -21.71 8.60
N PHE A 104 11.84 -21.56 9.88
CA PHE A 104 13.13 -21.94 10.45
C PHE A 104 13.01 -23.05 11.50
N ILE A 105 12.07 -23.99 11.35
CA ILE A 105 11.92 -25.13 12.28
C ILE A 105 13.27 -25.87 12.44
N GLY A 106 13.73 -25.98 13.68
CA GLY A 106 15.03 -26.55 14.06
C GLY A 106 16.25 -25.66 13.76
N GLY A 107 16.05 -24.48 13.15
CA GLY A 107 17.09 -23.52 12.82
C GLY A 107 17.50 -22.62 13.99
N GLY A 108 18.21 -21.54 13.66
CA GLY A 108 18.72 -20.59 14.64
C GLY A 108 18.72 -19.15 14.14
N PHE A 109 18.68 -18.22 15.08
CA PHE A 109 18.68 -16.78 14.81
C PHE A 109 19.77 -16.06 15.60
N LYS A 110 20.16 -14.90 15.09
CA LYS A 110 20.95 -13.91 15.81
C LYS A 110 20.33 -12.54 15.61
N THR A 111 20.42 -11.68 16.61
CA THR A 111 20.07 -10.26 16.50
C THR A 111 21.28 -9.39 16.82
N TYR A 112 21.33 -8.21 16.22
CA TYR A 112 22.38 -7.23 16.44
C TYR A 112 21.88 -6.17 17.43
N ALA A 113 22.48 -6.16 18.62
CA ALA A 113 22.19 -5.19 19.67
C ALA A 113 23.51 -4.78 20.34
N ASP A 114 23.60 -3.54 20.82
CA ASP A 114 24.75 -3.03 21.58
C ASP A 114 26.12 -3.27 20.92
N GLY A 115 26.15 -3.21 19.58
CA GLY A 115 27.39 -3.38 18.80
C GLY A 115 27.82 -4.83 18.56
N ALA A 116 27.01 -5.83 18.93
CA ALA A 116 27.36 -7.24 18.79
C ALA A 116 26.17 -8.11 18.34
N TRP A 117 26.49 -9.21 17.66
CA TRP A 117 25.53 -10.27 17.36
C TRP A 117 25.42 -11.24 18.53
N SER A 118 24.21 -11.47 19.03
CA SER A 118 23.91 -12.46 20.06
C SER A 118 22.90 -13.48 19.56
N GLY A 119 22.91 -14.68 20.14
CA GLY A 119 21.93 -15.71 19.81
C GLY A 119 20.52 -15.26 20.20
N ALA A 120 19.57 -15.52 19.32
CA ALA A 120 18.15 -15.24 19.53
C ALA A 120 17.31 -16.49 19.20
N ASP A 121 16.14 -16.58 19.81
CA ASP A 121 15.13 -17.57 19.45
C ASP A 121 13.90 -16.83 18.91
N TRP A 122 13.30 -17.37 17.86
CA TRP A 122 11.94 -16.98 17.49
C TRP A 122 11.02 -17.50 18.60
N GLN A 123 10.12 -16.65 19.11
CA GLN A 123 9.23 -17.02 20.19
C GLN A 123 7.85 -16.42 20.01
N VAL A 124 6.81 -17.26 20.04
CA VAL A 124 5.41 -16.83 19.99
C VAL A 124 4.58 -17.70 20.92
N SER A 125 3.96 -17.09 21.94
CA SER A 125 3.05 -17.78 22.86
C SER A 125 3.68 -19.03 23.53
N GLY A 126 4.91 -18.87 23.98
CA GLY A 126 5.75 -19.92 24.60
C GLY A 126 6.33 -20.96 23.62
N LEU A 127 6.03 -20.89 22.32
CA LEU A 127 6.61 -21.76 21.31
C LEU A 127 7.89 -21.12 20.74
N THR A 128 8.89 -21.95 20.43
CA THR A 128 10.10 -21.55 19.73
C THR A 128 10.29 -22.37 18.46
N GLN A 129 11.27 -22.02 17.63
CA GLN A 129 11.56 -22.76 16.40
C GLN A 129 12.02 -24.21 16.68
N LYS A 130 12.32 -24.53 17.94
CA LYS A 130 12.72 -25.86 18.43
C LYS A 130 11.56 -26.62 19.10
N SER A 131 10.39 -26.01 19.25
CA SER A 131 9.23 -26.66 19.88
C SER A 131 8.71 -27.84 19.06
N SER A 132 8.42 -28.95 19.73
CA SER A 132 7.78 -30.11 19.11
C SER A 132 6.32 -29.80 18.75
N GLY A 133 5.87 -30.28 17.59
CA GLY A 133 4.46 -30.16 17.18
C GLY A 133 4.09 -28.84 16.52
N LEU A 134 5.08 -28.01 16.14
CA LEU A 134 4.85 -26.90 15.22
C LEU A 134 4.28 -27.42 13.89
N ILE A 135 3.27 -26.73 13.38
CA ILE A 135 2.76 -26.97 12.03
C ILE A 135 3.63 -26.18 11.05
N PRO A 136 4.30 -26.83 10.09
CA PRO A 136 5.10 -26.14 9.09
C PRO A 136 4.21 -25.35 8.13
N ILE A 137 4.67 -24.18 7.70
CA ILE A 137 4.03 -23.41 6.64
C ILE A 137 4.12 -24.21 5.34
N SER A 138 3.01 -24.30 4.60
CA SER A 138 2.97 -25.02 3.33
C SER A 138 4.01 -24.48 2.34
N THR A 139 4.53 -25.35 1.49
CA THR A 139 5.52 -24.99 0.47
C THR A 139 4.98 -25.25 -0.92
N SER A 140 5.33 -24.37 -1.86
CA SER A 140 5.04 -24.51 -3.28
C SER A 140 6.30 -24.20 -4.08
N ASN A 141 6.68 -25.09 -5.01
CA ASN A 141 7.90 -24.96 -5.82
C ASN A 141 9.18 -24.64 -5.01
N GLY A 142 9.32 -25.29 -3.84
CA GLY A 142 10.50 -25.11 -2.96
C GLY A 142 10.50 -23.83 -2.11
N SER A 143 9.49 -22.97 -2.24
CA SER A 143 9.33 -21.75 -1.44
C SER A 143 8.16 -21.86 -0.48
N ALA A 144 8.30 -21.30 0.73
CA ALA A 144 7.18 -21.23 1.68
C ALA A 144 6.05 -20.34 1.12
N ALA A 145 4.81 -20.68 1.43
CA ALA A 145 3.64 -19.94 0.99
C ALA A 145 3.58 -18.53 1.61
N TYR A 146 4.14 -18.38 2.82
CA TYR A 146 4.20 -17.15 3.63
C TYR A 146 5.54 -17.04 4.38
N GLY A 147 5.85 -15.86 4.93
CA GLY A 147 6.84 -15.72 6.00
C GLY A 147 6.32 -16.30 7.33
N GLY A 148 7.18 -16.48 8.35
CA GLY A 148 6.74 -16.92 9.68
C GLY A 148 5.88 -15.89 10.43
N THR A 149 5.24 -16.28 11.52
CA THR A 149 4.64 -15.31 12.45
C THR A 149 5.74 -14.42 13.04
N PRO A 150 5.58 -13.09 13.15
CA PRO A 150 6.56 -12.24 13.81
C PRO A 150 6.77 -12.64 15.27
N SER A 151 8.03 -12.63 15.73
CA SER A 151 8.40 -12.99 17.10
C SER A 151 7.86 -11.98 18.11
N ASP A 152 7.53 -12.44 19.32
CA ASP A 152 6.99 -11.62 20.41
C ASP A 152 7.87 -10.38 20.68
N GLN A 153 9.18 -10.57 20.75
CA GLN A 153 10.13 -9.49 21.00
C GLN A 153 10.16 -8.46 19.87
N SER A 154 10.01 -8.90 18.61
CA SER A 154 9.93 -8.04 17.43
C SER A 154 8.68 -7.15 17.50
N ILE A 155 7.53 -7.73 17.87
CA ILE A 155 6.27 -6.98 18.02
C ILE A 155 6.35 -5.98 19.18
N VAL A 156 6.89 -6.37 20.34
CA VAL A 156 7.03 -5.48 21.48
C VAL A 156 7.95 -4.29 21.15
N ARG A 157 9.08 -4.53 20.49
CA ARG A 157 9.98 -3.46 20.04
C ARG A 157 9.32 -2.56 18.99
N CYS A 158 8.60 -3.13 18.03
CA CYS A 158 7.86 -2.38 17.01
C CYS A 158 6.83 -1.43 17.64
N ILE A 159 5.99 -1.91 18.56
CA ILE A 159 4.99 -1.07 19.23
C ILE A 159 5.67 0.08 20.01
N ARG A 160 6.78 -0.20 20.69
CA ARG A 160 7.55 0.83 21.41
C ARG A 160 8.17 1.85 20.46
N ASP A 161 8.73 1.42 19.33
CA ASP A 161 9.33 2.29 18.31
C ASP A 161 8.27 3.19 17.65
N LEU A 162 7.13 2.63 17.22
CA LEU A 162 6.01 3.41 16.67
C LEU A 162 5.57 4.52 17.63
N ARG A 163 5.46 4.20 18.93
CA ARG A 163 5.11 5.20 19.96
C ARG A 163 6.20 6.23 20.18
N ALA A 164 7.47 5.83 20.16
CA ALA A 164 8.61 6.75 20.25
C ALA A 164 8.64 7.74 19.07
N ARG A 165 8.18 7.31 17.89
CA ARG A 165 7.98 8.15 16.70
C ARG A 165 6.75 9.08 16.77
N GLY A 166 5.97 8.99 17.85
CA GLY A 166 4.75 9.78 18.04
C GLY A 166 3.53 9.27 17.28
N LEU A 167 3.55 8.01 16.82
CA LEU A 167 2.43 7.38 16.12
C LEU A 167 1.50 6.68 17.12
N ARG A 168 0.19 6.74 16.85
CA ARG A 168 -0.80 5.88 17.50
C ARG A 168 -0.66 4.47 16.96
N VAL A 169 -0.93 3.48 17.80
CA VAL A 169 -0.81 2.07 17.42
C VAL A 169 -2.17 1.39 17.53
N ILE A 170 -2.66 0.88 16.40
CA ILE A 170 -3.74 -0.11 16.38
C ILE A 170 -3.05 -1.47 16.29
N PHE A 171 -3.30 -2.37 17.23
CA PHE A 171 -2.87 -3.76 17.08
C PHE A 171 -3.92 -4.54 16.32
N TYR A 172 -3.50 -5.13 15.19
CA TYR A 172 -4.39 -5.78 14.24
C TYR A 172 -3.98 -7.27 14.07
N PRO A 173 -4.50 -8.18 14.92
CA PRO A 173 -4.33 -9.62 14.73
C PRO A 173 -5.01 -10.06 13.43
N PHE A 174 -4.29 -10.83 12.61
CA PHE A 174 -4.74 -11.27 11.29
C PHE A 174 -4.63 -12.80 11.14
N ILE A 175 -5.44 -13.38 10.26
CA ILE A 175 -5.36 -14.80 9.90
C ILE A 175 -5.05 -14.90 8.41
N LEU A 176 -3.90 -15.50 8.08
CA LEU A 176 -3.57 -15.91 6.72
C LEU A 176 -3.91 -17.38 6.55
N MET A 177 -4.66 -17.73 5.50
CA MET A 177 -5.05 -19.11 5.25
C MET A 177 -3.89 -19.87 4.60
N ASP A 178 -3.27 -20.78 5.35
CA ASP A 178 -2.32 -21.76 4.86
C ASP A 178 -3.07 -23.05 4.48
N ALA A 179 -3.93 -22.91 3.47
CA ALA A 179 -4.78 -23.95 2.92
C ALA A 179 -4.75 -23.92 1.39
N PRO A 180 -5.12 -25.01 0.69
CA PRO A 180 -5.16 -25.04 -0.77
C PRO A 180 -5.94 -23.86 -1.36
N GLY A 181 -5.32 -23.16 -2.31
CA GLY A 181 -5.90 -21.97 -2.96
C GLY A 181 -5.73 -20.67 -2.18
N LYS A 182 -5.18 -20.67 -0.96
CA LYS A 182 -5.03 -19.46 -0.12
C LYS A 182 -6.36 -18.67 -0.01
N PRO A 183 -7.45 -19.32 0.45
CA PRO A 183 -8.75 -18.69 0.53
C PRO A 183 -8.74 -17.51 1.51
N TRP A 184 -9.70 -16.60 1.39
CA TRP A 184 -9.85 -15.53 2.36
C TRP A 184 -10.38 -16.06 3.70
N ARG A 185 -9.91 -15.50 4.83
CA ARG A 185 -10.30 -15.95 6.19
C ARG A 185 -11.80 -15.88 6.45
N GLY A 186 -12.53 -14.98 5.79
CA GLY A 186 -13.99 -14.93 5.86
C GLY A 186 -14.71 -16.11 5.21
N ARG A 187 -13.97 -17.06 4.61
CA ARG A 187 -14.47 -18.37 4.19
C ARG A 187 -14.47 -19.41 5.30
N ILE A 188 -13.84 -19.16 6.44
CA ILE A 188 -13.97 -20.04 7.61
C ILE A 188 -15.44 -20.04 8.03
N GLY A 189 -16.07 -21.21 8.03
CA GLY A 189 -17.48 -21.36 8.31
C GLY A 189 -17.89 -22.83 8.37
N LEU A 190 -19.19 -23.09 8.26
CA LEU A 190 -19.74 -24.44 8.30
C LEU A 190 -20.89 -24.56 7.30
N SER A 191 -21.06 -25.74 6.71
CA SER A 191 -22.23 -26.04 5.86
C SER A 191 -23.49 -26.27 6.67
N ALA A 192 -23.36 -26.84 7.88
CA ALA A 192 -24.45 -26.99 8.83
C ALA A 192 -24.73 -25.66 9.53
N ASP A 193 -25.97 -25.19 9.42
CA ASP A 193 -26.46 -23.96 10.02
C ASP A 193 -27.75 -24.24 10.81
N LEU A 194 -28.13 -23.34 11.72
CA LEU A 194 -29.33 -23.45 12.55
C LEU A 194 -29.37 -24.77 13.35
N SER A 195 -28.25 -25.15 13.97
CA SER A 195 -28.09 -26.47 14.59
C SER A 195 -27.19 -26.47 15.83
N ALA A 196 -27.35 -27.48 16.70
CA ALA A 196 -26.45 -27.70 17.84
C ALA A 196 -25.01 -28.02 17.41
N ALA A 197 -24.83 -28.65 16.24
CA ALA A 197 -23.51 -28.92 15.66
C ALA A 197 -22.78 -27.62 15.31
N THR A 198 -23.53 -26.60 14.86
CA THR A 198 -23.00 -25.26 14.58
C THR A 198 -22.43 -24.62 15.85
N THR A 199 -23.19 -24.64 16.96
CA THR A 199 -22.69 -24.15 18.26
C THR A 199 -21.43 -24.90 18.71
N GLN A 200 -21.39 -26.22 18.56
CA GLN A 200 -20.23 -27.03 18.93
C GLN A 200 -19.00 -26.73 18.08
N ALA A 201 -19.15 -26.60 16.75
CA ALA A 201 -18.04 -26.28 15.85
C ALA A 201 -17.45 -24.90 16.17
N VAL A 202 -18.31 -23.90 16.41
CA VAL A 202 -17.88 -22.56 16.83
C VAL A 202 -17.14 -22.61 18.17
N ALA A 203 -17.63 -23.38 19.14
CA ALA A 203 -16.95 -23.55 20.42
C ALA A 203 -15.56 -24.22 20.27
N THR A 204 -15.44 -25.20 19.38
CA THR A 204 -14.15 -25.84 19.03
C THR A 204 -13.19 -24.83 18.41
N PHE A 205 -13.63 -24.03 17.44
CA PHE A 205 -12.82 -22.99 16.80
C PHE A 205 -12.32 -21.93 17.80
N LEU A 206 -13.23 -21.44 18.64
CA LEU A 206 -12.91 -20.48 19.71
C LEU A 206 -11.88 -21.07 20.68
N GLY A 207 -12.06 -22.34 21.07
CA GLY A 207 -11.17 -23.04 21.98
C GLY A 207 -11.38 -22.71 23.45
N ALA A 208 -10.58 -23.35 24.31
CA ALA A 208 -10.75 -23.31 25.75
C ALA A 208 -9.77 -22.37 26.47
N ALA A 209 -8.88 -21.68 25.75
CA ALA A 209 -7.86 -20.81 26.34
C ALA A 209 -8.49 -19.71 27.23
N ARG A 210 -7.86 -19.47 28.39
CA ARG A 210 -8.30 -18.53 29.43
C ARG A 210 -7.22 -17.50 29.74
N PRO A 211 -7.58 -16.27 30.18
CA PRO A 211 -6.60 -15.24 30.55
C PRO A 211 -5.55 -15.71 31.55
N SER A 212 -5.94 -16.51 32.54
CA SER A 212 -5.03 -17.03 33.59
C SER A 212 -3.95 -17.98 33.09
N GLN A 213 -3.99 -18.41 31.83
CA GLN A 213 -2.96 -19.29 31.25
C GLN A 213 -1.82 -18.52 30.59
N PHE A 214 -1.92 -17.19 30.50
CA PHE A 214 -0.88 -16.34 29.92
C PHE A 214 -0.03 -15.72 31.03
N THR A 215 1.29 -15.77 30.86
CA THR A 215 2.24 -15.15 31.79
C THR A 215 3.12 -14.17 31.00
N PRO A 216 2.87 -12.86 31.14
CA PRO A 216 3.72 -11.82 30.55
C PRO A 216 5.12 -11.80 31.15
N ASP A 217 6.12 -11.57 30.31
CA ASP A 217 7.52 -11.36 30.71
C ASP A 217 8.03 -10.05 30.06
N ALA A 218 8.09 -9.00 30.88
CA ALA A 218 8.50 -7.67 30.43
C ALA A 218 10.01 -7.52 30.22
N ASP A 219 10.82 -8.39 30.81
CA ASP A 219 12.27 -8.36 30.69
C ASP A 219 12.72 -9.03 29.40
N ASN A 220 12.14 -10.20 29.10
CA ASN A 220 12.43 -10.94 27.87
C ASN A 220 11.55 -10.53 26.68
N LEU A 221 10.54 -9.67 26.91
CA LEU A 221 9.59 -9.18 25.89
C LEU A 221 8.75 -10.30 25.28
N THR A 222 8.27 -11.24 26.09
CA THR A 222 7.53 -12.43 25.63
C THR A 222 6.28 -12.69 26.45
N VAL A 223 5.43 -13.59 25.96
CA VAL A 223 4.31 -14.14 26.75
C VAL A 223 4.34 -15.66 26.70
N ALA A 224 4.36 -16.29 27.88
CA ALA A 224 4.25 -17.74 28.00
C ALA A 224 2.78 -18.19 28.01
N TYR A 225 2.52 -19.41 27.53
CA TYR A 225 1.22 -20.07 27.60
C TYR A 225 1.35 -21.40 28.35
N SER A 226 0.55 -21.59 29.41
CA SER A 226 0.58 -22.79 30.25
C SER A 226 -0.39 -23.90 29.82
N GLY A 227 -1.22 -23.66 28.81
CA GLY A 227 -2.06 -24.71 28.21
C GLY A 227 -1.28 -25.65 27.29
N ALA A 228 -1.99 -26.55 26.61
CA ALA A 228 -1.35 -27.50 25.69
C ALA A 228 -0.60 -26.76 24.56
N PRO A 229 0.66 -27.13 24.23
CA PRO A 229 1.41 -26.49 23.14
C PRO A 229 0.71 -26.56 21.79
N THR A 230 -0.11 -27.59 21.56
CA THR A 230 -0.91 -27.83 20.35
C THR A 230 -2.34 -27.30 20.44
N ASP A 231 -2.66 -26.48 21.43
CA ASP A 231 -3.92 -25.72 21.49
C ASP A 231 -3.87 -24.60 20.42
N PHE A 232 -4.28 -24.94 19.21
CA PHE A 232 -4.28 -24.06 18.05
C PHE A 232 -5.68 -23.48 17.82
N THR A 233 -6.09 -22.61 18.74
CA THR A 233 -7.44 -22.07 18.79
C THR A 233 -7.45 -20.55 18.79
N TYR A 234 -8.59 -19.99 18.36
CA TYR A 234 -8.74 -18.55 18.17
C TYR A 234 -8.56 -17.74 19.47
N ARG A 235 -9.06 -18.24 20.60
CA ARG A 235 -8.89 -17.55 21.89
C ARG A 235 -7.43 -17.51 22.33
N ARG A 236 -6.64 -18.55 22.06
CA ARG A 236 -5.21 -18.52 22.39
C ARG A 236 -4.50 -17.42 21.61
N PHE A 237 -4.78 -17.34 20.31
CA PHE A 237 -4.26 -16.32 19.41
C PHE A 237 -4.53 -14.90 19.94
N ILE A 238 -5.79 -14.57 20.22
CA ILE A 238 -6.16 -13.21 20.62
C ILE A 238 -5.69 -12.86 22.05
N LEU A 239 -5.82 -13.77 23.01
CA LEU A 239 -5.40 -13.52 24.40
C LEU A 239 -3.88 -13.43 24.53
N HIS A 240 -3.12 -14.16 23.71
CA HIS A 240 -1.67 -13.99 23.59
C HIS A 240 -1.31 -12.55 23.25
N TYR A 241 -1.88 -12.02 22.17
CA TYR A 241 -1.57 -10.67 21.72
C TYR A 241 -2.09 -9.57 22.64
N ALA A 242 -3.19 -9.80 23.36
CA ALA A 242 -3.64 -8.86 24.40
C ALA A 242 -2.57 -8.70 25.50
N ASN A 243 -2.02 -9.82 25.99
CA ASN A 243 -0.92 -9.81 26.95
C ASN A 243 0.36 -9.20 26.36
N LEU A 244 0.69 -9.51 25.10
CA LEU A 244 1.88 -8.99 24.45
C LEU A 244 1.81 -7.46 24.24
N CYS A 245 0.63 -6.94 23.91
CA CYS A 245 0.39 -5.50 23.84
C CYS A 245 0.55 -4.83 25.21
N ALA A 246 0.16 -5.51 26.30
CA ALA A 246 0.41 -5.04 27.66
C ALA A 246 1.91 -5.00 27.98
N VAL A 247 2.68 -6.04 27.61
CA VAL A 247 4.16 -6.06 27.71
C VAL A 247 4.80 -4.89 26.95
N ALA A 248 4.25 -4.54 25.78
CA ALA A 248 4.72 -3.42 24.98
C ALA A 248 4.43 -2.03 25.59
N GLY A 249 3.62 -1.96 26.65
CA GLY A 249 3.23 -0.72 27.31
C GLY A 249 1.85 -0.20 26.90
N GLY A 250 1.02 -1.02 26.24
CA GLY A 250 -0.32 -0.68 25.78
C GLY A 250 -0.37 -0.12 24.36
N VAL A 251 -1.57 -0.13 23.77
CA VAL A 251 -1.89 0.34 22.41
C VAL A 251 -3.10 1.28 22.43
N ASP A 252 -3.32 2.02 21.34
CA ASP A 252 -4.47 2.93 21.22
C ASP A 252 -5.77 2.15 21.01
N LEU A 253 -5.73 1.16 20.11
CA LEU A 253 -6.83 0.26 19.78
C LEU A 253 -6.31 -1.17 19.61
N PHE A 254 -7.01 -2.15 20.18
CA PHE A 254 -6.76 -3.57 19.99
C PHE A 254 -7.95 -4.21 19.29
N LEU A 255 -7.70 -4.83 18.14
CA LEU A 255 -8.73 -5.58 17.42
C LEU A 255 -8.79 -7.01 17.95
N ILE A 256 -10.00 -7.52 18.23
CA ILE A 256 -10.21 -8.92 18.64
C ILE A 256 -10.41 -9.86 17.45
N GLY A 257 -10.21 -9.37 16.22
CA GLY A 257 -10.41 -10.07 14.96
C GLY A 257 -10.89 -9.18 13.83
N SER A 258 -10.85 -9.74 12.61
CA SER A 258 -11.49 -9.12 11.46
C SER A 258 -11.94 -10.09 10.38
N GLU A 259 -12.98 -9.67 9.65
CA GLU A 259 -13.55 -10.33 8.47
C GLU A 259 -13.81 -11.84 8.61
N LEU A 260 -14.23 -12.31 9.78
CA LEU A 260 -14.63 -13.70 10.00
C LEU A 260 -16.07 -13.95 9.57
N ARG A 261 -16.41 -13.44 8.38
CA ARG A 261 -17.77 -13.37 7.83
C ARG A 261 -18.51 -14.69 7.94
N GLY A 262 -17.89 -15.79 7.52
CA GLY A 262 -18.49 -17.12 7.53
C GLY A 262 -18.80 -17.67 8.93
N LEU A 263 -18.15 -17.16 9.98
CA LEU A 263 -18.41 -17.52 11.37
C LEU A 263 -19.47 -16.61 12.02
N GLU A 264 -19.43 -15.31 11.74
CA GLU A 264 -20.36 -14.30 12.30
C GLU A 264 -21.83 -14.62 12.00
N ILE A 265 -22.09 -15.17 10.82
CA ILE A 265 -23.44 -15.38 10.30
C ILE A 265 -24.06 -16.73 10.72
N LEU A 266 -23.28 -17.63 11.34
CA LEU A 266 -23.74 -18.95 11.74
C LEU A 266 -24.80 -18.84 12.85
N ARG A 267 -25.93 -19.52 12.65
CA ARG A 267 -27.09 -19.53 13.54
C ARG A 267 -27.05 -20.77 14.42
N GLY A 268 -27.22 -20.57 15.73
CA GLY A 268 -27.38 -21.66 16.69
C GLY A 268 -28.79 -22.26 16.65
N PRO A 269 -29.04 -23.35 17.40
CA PRO A 269 -30.30 -24.08 17.36
C PRO A 269 -31.50 -23.28 17.91
N ASN A 270 -31.25 -22.21 18.68
CA ASN A 270 -32.32 -21.38 19.25
C ASN A 270 -32.64 -20.14 18.39
N TRP A 271 -32.00 -20.00 17.22
CA TRP A 271 -32.25 -18.88 16.34
C TRP A 271 -33.66 -18.96 15.75
N THR A 272 -34.40 -17.86 15.77
CA THR A 272 -35.69 -17.70 15.08
C THR A 272 -35.75 -16.32 14.44
N ARG A 273 -36.65 -16.10 13.45
CA ARG A 273 -36.79 -14.77 12.82
C ARG A 273 -37.04 -13.66 13.85
N ALA A 274 -37.92 -13.93 14.82
CA ALA A 274 -38.29 -13.01 15.88
C ALA A 274 -37.16 -12.79 16.92
N GLY A 275 -36.29 -13.78 17.11
CA GLY A 275 -35.29 -13.78 18.18
C GLY A 275 -35.91 -13.96 19.56
N THR A 276 -35.13 -13.67 20.58
CA THR A 276 -35.63 -13.50 21.95
C THR A 276 -35.41 -12.06 22.39
N THR A 277 -35.91 -11.72 23.57
CA THR A 277 -35.73 -10.41 24.17
C THR A 277 -34.83 -10.53 25.39
N ASP A 278 -33.87 -9.62 25.54
CA ASP A 278 -33.04 -9.54 26.73
C ASP A 278 -33.78 -8.92 27.92
N ALA A 279 -33.11 -8.77 29.07
CA ALA A 279 -33.71 -8.21 30.28
C ALA A 279 -34.16 -6.74 30.13
N ASN A 280 -33.67 -6.02 29.12
CA ASN A 280 -33.97 -4.61 28.85
C ASN A 280 -35.03 -4.42 27.77
N GLY A 281 -35.62 -5.50 27.24
CA GLY A 281 -36.59 -5.39 26.15
C GLY A 281 -35.96 -5.33 24.75
N CYS A 282 -34.66 -5.55 24.62
CA CYS A 282 -33.95 -5.49 23.35
C CYS A 282 -33.93 -6.86 22.64
N ALA A 283 -34.11 -6.86 21.32
CA ALA A 283 -34.07 -8.06 20.49
C ALA A 283 -32.65 -8.64 20.41
N GLN A 284 -32.56 -9.97 20.49
CA GLN A 284 -31.33 -10.73 20.40
C GLN A 284 -31.56 -12.05 19.65
N TRP A 285 -30.52 -12.53 18.96
CA TRP A 285 -30.54 -13.77 18.18
C TRP A 285 -29.36 -14.67 18.54
N ASP A 286 -29.53 -15.97 18.33
CA ASP A 286 -28.52 -16.99 18.61
C ASP A 286 -27.49 -17.05 17.47
N TYR A 287 -26.44 -16.23 17.59
CA TYR A 287 -25.23 -16.26 16.75
C TYR A 287 -24.04 -16.69 17.63
N PRO A 288 -23.68 -17.98 17.68
CA PRO A 288 -22.72 -18.51 18.65
C PRO A 288 -21.35 -17.82 18.60
N PHE A 289 -20.88 -17.42 17.40
CA PHE A 289 -19.58 -16.76 17.28
C PHE A 289 -19.62 -15.33 17.80
N VAL A 290 -20.72 -14.59 17.58
CA VAL A 290 -20.92 -13.23 18.11
C VAL A 290 -20.97 -13.24 19.64
N ALA A 291 -21.62 -14.25 20.24
CA ALA A 291 -21.58 -14.47 21.68
C ALA A 291 -20.15 -14.77 22.17
N GLY A 292 -19.41 -15.61 21.45
CA GLY A 292 -17.99 -15.90 21.73
C GLY A 292 -17.08 -14.68 21.65
N LEU A 293 -17.26 -13.82 20.65
CA LEU A 293 -16.55 -12.55 20.51
C LEU A 293 -16.88 -11.58 21.65
N THR A 294 -18.13 -11.55 22.09
CA THR A 294 -18.56 -10.71 23.23
C THR A 294 -17.85 -11.12 24.52
N GLN A 295 -17.74 -12.44 24.77
CA GLN A 295 -16.97 -12.96 25.90
C GLN A 295 -15.46 -12.69 25.74
N LEU A 296 -14.91 -12.89 24.54
CA LEU A 296 -13.49 -12.62 24.27
C LEU A 296 -13.15 -11.14 24.48
N ALA A 297 -14.03 -10.21 24.10
CA ALA A 297 -13.86 -8.79 24.37
C ALA A 297 -13.79 -8.50 25.89
N ALA A 298 -14.63 -9.17 26.69
CA ALA A 298 -14.58 -9.06 28.15
C ALA A 298 -13.26 -9.59 28.73
N ASP A 299 -12.77 -10.72 28.22
CA ASP A 299 -11.51 -11.32 28.66
C ASP A 299 -10.30 -10.45 28.30
N VAL A 300 -10.29 -9.84 27.11
CA VAL A 300 -9.26 -8.88 26.67
C VAL A 300 -9.33 -7.61 27.52
N ARG A 301 -10.53 -7.09 27.80
CA ARG A 301 -10.71 -5.94 28.70
C ARG A 301 -10.11 -6.21 30.08
N ALA A 302 -10.46 -7.36 30.68
CA ALA A 302 -9.94 -7.76 31.99
C ALA A 302 -8.41 -7.91 31.99
N THR A 303 -7.84 -8.41 30.89
CA THR A 303 -6.38 -8.52 30.70
C THR A 303 -5.71 -7.15 30.73
N PHE A 304 -6.23 -6.17 29.96
CA PHE A 304 -5.69 -4.80 29.97
C PHE A 304 -5.88 -4.10 31.30
N ASP A 305 -7.06 -4.20 31.92
CA ASP A 305 -7.33 -3.56 33.21
C ASP A 305 -6.41 -4.11 34.31
N THR A 306 -6.18 -5.43 34.34
CA THR A 306 -5.24 -6.08 35.28
C THR A 306 -3.80 -5.60 35.06
N ALA A 307 -3.41 -5.34 33.82
CA ALA A 307 -2.11 -4.80 33.47
C ALA A 307 -1.99 -3.27 33.66
N GLY A 308 -3.04 -2.59 34.15
CA GLY A 308 -3.06 -1.14 34.37
C GLY A 308 -3.34 -0.30 33.13
N PHE A 309 -3.75 -0.92 32.02
CA PHE A 309 -4.12 -0.26 30.77
C PHE A 309 -5.63 0.01 30.70
N THR A 310 -6.14 0.81 31.64
CA THR A 310 -7.56 1.16 31.68
C THR A 310 -7.98 1.93 30.44
N ARG A 311 -9.21 1.69 29.99
CA ARG A 311 -9.85 2.40 28.89
C ARG A 311 -9.90 3.91 29.13
N ASP A 312 -9.47 4.68 28.14
CA ASP A 312 -9.64 6.14 28.09
C ASP A 312 -10.31 6.56 26.77
N LEU A 313 -11.63 6.78 26.83
CA LEU A 313 -12.41 7.25 25.68
C LEU A 313 -12.15 8.72 25.34
N THR A 314 -11.57 9.51 26.26
CA THR A 314 -11.28 10.93 26.01
C THR A 314 -10.01 11.09 25.18
N ARG A 315 -9.04 10.20 25.39
CA ARG A 315 -7.76 10.19 24.67
C ARG A 315 -7.68 9.10 23.61
N TYR A 316 -8.71 8.27 23.49
CA TYR A 316 -8.77 7.10 22.61
C TYR A 316 -7.58 6.15 22.84
N LYS A 317 -7.38 5.75 24.10
CA LYS A 317 -6.31 4.82 24.52
C LYS A 317 -6.89 3.55 25.12
N ASN A 318 -6.21 2.43 24.85
CA ASN A 318 -6.56 1.09 25.33
C ASN A 318 -7.99 0.70 24.94
N LEU A 319 -8.37 1.02 23.70
CA LEU A 319 -9.69 0.71 23.17
C LEU A 319 -9.72 -0.71 22.60
N ILE A 320 -10.90 -1.32 22.53
CA ILE A 320 -11.14 -2.64 21.95
C ILE A 320 -12.22 -2.55 20.88
N ALA A 321 -11.99 -3.18 19.72
CA ALA A 321 -13.00 -3.31 18.69
C ALA A 321 -12.91 -4.65 17.94
N TYR A 322 -13.92 -4.94 17.13
CA TYR A 322 -13.93 -6.02 16.15
C TYR A 322 -14.18 -5.40 14.77
N SER A 323 -13.48 -5.87 13.73
CA SER A 323 -13.59 -5.31 12.37
C SER A 323 -14.24 -6.29 11.38
N PRO A 324 -15.58 -6.34 11.26
CA PRO A 324 -16.23 -7.17 10.25
C PRO A 324 -15.91 -6.69 8.82
N ASP A 325 -16.23 -7.57 7.88
CA ASP A 325 -16.16 -7.29 6.44
C ASP A 325 -17.15 -6.20 6.02
N TRP A 326 -16.78 -5.40 5.01
CA TRP A 326 -17.62 -4.33 4.44
C TRP A 326 -19.03 -4.79 4.04
N SER A 327 -19.21 -6.09 3.74
CA SER A 327 -20.51 -6.63 3.34
C SER A 327 -21.40 -7.05 4.50
N THR A 328 -20.89 -7.12 5.74
CA THR A 328 -21.63 -7.63 6.92
C THR A 328 -21.72 -6.68 8.09
N TRP A 329 -20.93 -5.59 8.10
CA TRP A 329 -20.83 -4.68 9.26
C TRP A 329 -22.18 -4.16 9.79
N ASN A 330 -23.18 -3.91 8.94
CA ASN A 330 -24.48 -3.38 9.35
C ASN A 330 -25.59 -4.45 9.48
N GLY A 331 -25.31 -5.70 9.12
CA GLY A 331 -26.27 -6.80 9.14
C GLY A 331 -26.02 -7.85 8.06
N TRP A 332 -26.72 -8.97 8.16
CA TRP A 332 -26.61 -10.08 7.22
C TRP A 332 -27.98 -10.54 6.72
N GLN A 333 -28.06 -10.79 5.42
CA GLN A 333 -29.26 -11.34 4.78
C GLN A 333 -29.27 -12.86 4.89
N HIS A 334 -30.32 -13.42 5.47
CA HIS A 334 -30.58 -14.87 5.48
C HIS A 334 -31.69 -15.16 4.46
N PRO A 335 -31.35 -15.64 3.25
CA PRO A 335 -32.32 -15.78 2.16
C PRO A 335 -33.46 -16.75 2.47
N ASP A 336 -33.15 -17.84 3.19
CA ASP A 336 -34.12 -18.82 3.69
C ASP A 336 -35.12 -18.22 4.69
N ALA A 337 -34.72 -17.16 5.39
CA ALA A 337 -35.56 -16.43 6.32
C ALA A 337 -36.18 -15.15 5.73
N GLN A 338 -35.87 -14.82 4.47
CA GLN A 338 -36.40 -13.67 3.73
C GLN A 338 -36.23 -12.33 4.46
N GLY A 339 -35.01 -12.03 4.90
CA GLY A 339 -34.75 -10.78 5.59
C GLY A 339 -33.28 -10.50 5.86
N GLN A 340 -33.02 -9.39 6.55
CA GLN A 340 -31.72 -8.97 7.08
C GLN A 340 -31.79 -8.77 8.59
N TRP A 341 -30.79 -9.29 9.30
CA TRP A 341 -30.64 -9.15 10.75
C TRP A 341 -29.39 -8.34 11.10
N PRO A 342 -29.48 -7.40 12.04
CA PRO A 342 -28.31 -6.70 12.61
C PRO A 342 -27.54 -7.63 13.58
N HIS A 343 -26.98 -8.71 13.03
CA HIS A 343 -26.40 -9.82 13.80
C HIS A 343 -25.24 -9.41 14.72
N LEU A 344 -24.50 -8.34 14.40
CA LEU A 344 -23.38 -7.83 15.20
C LEU A 344 -23.78 -6.82 16.28
N ASP A 345 -25.05 -6.39 16.34
CA ASP A 345 -25.46 -5.33 17.28
C ASP A 345 -25.27 -5.73 18.76
N GLN A 346 -25.36 -7.03 19.09
CA GLN A 346 -25.03 -7.52 20.43
C GLN A 346 -23.58 -7.23 20.80
N LEU A 347 -22.65 -7.49 19.88
CA LEU A 347 -21.24 -7.22 20.05
C LEU A 347 -20.99 -5.71 20.09
N PHE A 348 -21.55 -4.94 19.15
CA PHE A 348 -21.40 -3.49 19.13
C PHE A 348 -22.03 -2.79 20.33
N ALA A 349 -23.09 -3.33 20.92
CA ALA A 349 -23.69 -2.80 22.15
C ALA A 349 -22.89 -3.17 23.41
N SER A 350 -22.09 -4.25 23.36
CA SER A 350 -21.29 -4.71 24.50
C SER A 350 -20.47 -3.58 25.12
N PRO A 351 -20.43 -3.43 26.46
CA PRO A 351 -19.63 -2.41 27.11
C PRO A 351 -18.12 -2.64 26.96
N ASN A 352 -17.69 -3.79 26.43
CA ASN A 352 -16.27 -4.13 26.20
C ASN A 352 -15.80 -3.83 24.77
N ILE A 353 -16.71 -3.43 23.87
CA ILE A 353 -16.39 -2.89 22.55
C ILE A 353 -16.53 -1.37 22.62
N ASP A 354 -15.50 -0.62 22.27
CA ASP A 354 -15.47 0.83 22.49
C ASP A 354 -15.85 1.65 21.27
N LEU A 355 -15.69 1.08 20.09
CA LEU A 355 -16.05 1.68 18.81
C LEU A 355 -16.42 0.60 17.80
N VAL A 356 -17.17 1.00 16.77
CA VAL A 356 -17.56 0.13 15.65
C VAL A 356 -16.48 0.25 14.59
N ALA A 357 -15.58 -0.73 14.52
CA ALA A 357 -14.64 -0.82 13.41
C ALA A 357 -15.30 -1.61 12.26
N PHE A 358 -14.83 -1.42 11.03
CA PHE A 358 -15.01 -2.39 9.93
C PHE A 358 -13.99 -2.11 8.82
N ASP A 359 -13.75 -3.11 7.98
CA ASP A 359 -12.86 -3.00 6.83
C ASP A 359 -13.68 -2.42 5.66
N ASN A 360 -13.46 -1.15 5.31
CA ASN A 360 -14.32 -0.38 4.42
C ASN A 360 -13.89 -0.44 2.96
N TYR A 361 -14.51 -1.34 2.22
CA TYR A 361 -14.34 -1.49 0.78
C TYR A 361 -15.63 -1.18 -0.03
N LEU A 362 -16.43 -0.23 0.45
CA LEU A 362 -17.66 0.20 -0.21
C LEU A 362 -17.35 0.86 -1.58
N PRO A 363 -18.09 0.53 -2.66
CA PRO A 363 -17.81 1.03 -4.00
C PRO A 363 -18.04 2.55 -4.11
N LEU A 364 -17.16 3.23 -4.84
CA LEU A 364 -17.24 4.68 -5.08
C LEU A 364 -17.60 5.03 -6.53
N SER A 365 -17.84 4.04 -7.38
CA SER A 365 -18.24 4.24 -8.77
C SER A 365 -18.97 3.03 -9.33
N ASP A 366 -19.64 3.21 -10.47
CA ASP A 366 -20.16 2.13 -11.31
C ASP A 366 -19.90 2.43 -12.80
N TRP A 367 -18.63 2.70 -13.13
CA TRP A 367 -18.20 3.14 -14.45
C TRP A 367 -17.97 1.94 -15.38
N THR A 368 -18.58 1.95 -16.57
CA THR A 368 -18.38 0.90 -17.58
C THR A 368 -17.22 1.23 -18.53
N LEU A 369 -16.90 0.31 -19.45
CA LEU A 369 -16.14 0.65 -20.66
C LEU A 369 -17.00 1.46 -21.64
N GLY A 370 -16.37 1.96 -22.70
CA GLY A 370 -17.04 2.75 -23.74
C GLY A 370 -17.33 4.17 -23.26
N ASP A 371 -18.61 4.51 -23.15
CA ASP A 371 -19.09 5.85 -22.80
C ASP A 371 -19.21 6.10 -21.29
N GLY A 372 -18.89 5.10 -20.44
CA GLY A 372 -18.96 5.20 -18.99
C GLY A 372 -20.30 4.82 -18.37
N GLY A 373 -21.30 4.48 -19.18
CA GLY A 373 -22.57 3.89 -18.72
C GLY A 373 -23.44 4.83 -17.90
N LEU A 374 -24.32 4.26 -17.06
CA LEU A 374 -25.36 5.02 -16.35
C LEU A 374 -24.83 6.18 -15.49
N ASP A 375 -23.67 6.06 -14.86
CA ASP A 375 -23.11 7.17 -14.07
C ASP A 375 -22.67 8.35 -14.95
N CYS A 376 -22.09 8.07 -16.12
CA CYS A 376 -21.80 9.10 -17.12
C CYS A 376 -23.09 9.74 -17.66
N HIS A 377 -24.09 8.91 -18.03
CA HIS A 377 -25.35 9.40 -18.60
C HIS A 377 -26.18 10.24 -17.63
N ASN A 378 -26.06 9.99 -16.33
CA ASN A 378 -26.82 10.68 -15.28
C ASN A 378 -25.99 11.69 -14.48
N TRP A 379 -24.81 12.07 -14.99
CA TRP A 379 -23.89 13.01 -14.35
C TRP A 379 -24.54 14.31 -13.88
N ASN A 380 -25.25 14.98 -14.79
CA ASN A 380 -25.92 16.27 -14.51
C ASN A 380 -27.35 16.10 -13.97
N ALA A 381 -27.89 14.88 -13.93
CA ALA A 381 -29.26 14.66 -13.45
C ALA A 381 -29.35 14.98 -11.94
N PRO A 382 -30.42 15.62 -11.44
CA PRO A 382 -30.50 16.04 -10.05
C PRO A 382 -30.31 14.88 -9.08
N ARG A 383 -29.47 15.07 -8.06
CA ARG A 383 -29.33 14.09 -6.98
C ARG A 383 -30.64 13.87 -6.22
N PRO A 384 -30.90 12.66 -5.69
CA PRO A 384 -32.02 12.41 -4.80
C PRO A 384 -32.11 13.42 -3.65
N GLN A 385 -33.33 13.89 -3.36
CA GLN A 385 -33.61 14.79 -2.23
C GLN A 385 -34.23 14.06 -1.02
N SER A 386 -34.64 12.81 -1.20
CA SER A 386 -35.25 11.98 -0.16
C SER A 386 -34.82 10.52 -0.32
N TRP A 387 -34.87 9.78 0.79
CA TRP A 387 -34.57 8.34 0.81
C TRP A 387 -35.83 7.53 1.17
N PRO A 388 -36.13 6.41 0.47
CA PRO A 388 -35.39 5.92 -0.68
C PRO A 388 -35.69 6.76 -1.93
N PRO A 389 -34.74 6.89 -2.87
CA PRO A 389 -35.01 7.54 -4.15
C PRO A 389 -36.01 6.72 -4.97
N THR A 390 -36.74 7.39 -5.86
CA THR A 390 -37.59 6.73 -6.86
C THR A 390 -36.75 6.18 -8.01
N PRO A 391 -37.25 5.22 -8.82
CA PRO A 391 -36.55 4.74 -10.01
C PRO A 391 -36.07 5.86 -10.95
N GLU A 392 -36.82 6.97 -11.05
CA GLU A 392 -36.53 8.10 -11.93
C GLU A 392 -35.39 8.98 -11.39
N THR A 393 -35.14 8.96 -10.08
CA THR A 393 -34.20 9.88 -9.41
C THR A 393 -32.95 9.19 -8.87
N MET A 394 -32.99 7.86 -8.67
CA MET A 394 -31.92 7.11 -7.99
C MET A 394 -30.54 7.17 -8.68
N ASN A 395 -30.51 7.47 -9.97
CA ASN A 395 -29.28 7.53 -10.77
C ASN A 395 -28.64 8.92 -10.83
N GLY A 396 -29.34 9.99 -10.41
CA GLY A 396 -28.84 11.35 -10.55
C GLY A 396 -27.68 11.65 -9.59
N LEU A 397 -26.62 12.27 -10.12
CA LEU A 397 -25.42 12.63 -9.36
C LEU A 397 -25.38 14.12 -8.99
N GLY A 398 -26.10 14.97 -9.72
CA GLY A 398 -26.16 16.42 -9.49
C GLY A 398 -24.83 17.13 -9.68
N LEU A 399 -23.94 16.57 -10.51
CA LEU A 399 -22.62 17.11 -10.80
C LEU A 399 -22.70 18.08 -11.98
N SER A 400 -21.59 18.76 -12.26
CA SER A 400 -21.44 19.65 -13.41
C SER A 400 -20.10 19.39 -14.10
N GLY A 401 -19.94 19.91 -15.32
CA GLY A 401 -18.73 19.67 -16.12
C GLY A 401 -18.75 18.33 -16.86
N GLU A 402 -17.62 17.98 -17.44
CA GLU A 402 -17.47 16.76 -18.23
C GLU A 402 -17.43 15.52 -17.31
N PRO A 403 -18.23 14.48 -17.56
CA PRO A 403 -18.19 13.25 -16.80
C PRO A 403 -16.82 12.58 -16.87
N SER A 404 -16.28 12.23 -15.70
CA SER A 404 -15.00 11.52 -15.61
C SER A 404 -14.96 10.67 -14.35
N LEU A 405 -14.44 9.45 -14.48
CA LEU A 405 -14.11 8.60 -13.34
C LEU A 405 -13.02 9.23 -12.46
N HIS A 406 -12.07 9.94 -13.07
CA HIS A 406 -11.01 10.69 -12.39
C HIS A 406 -11.50 12.07 -11.96
N ASN A 407 -12.61 12.12 -11.23
CA ASN A 407 -13.18 13.34 -10.69
C ASN A 407 -13.46 13.19 -9.18
N ALA A 408 -12.84 14.04 -8.36
CA ALA A 408 -12.96 13.97 -6.91
C ALA A 408 -14.41 14.14 -6.42
N ASP A 409 -15.18 15.06 -7.02
CA ASP A 409 -16.56 15.32 -6.60
C ASP A 409 -17.48 14.14 -6.93
N TYR A 410 -17.23 13.43 -8.03
CA TYR A 410 -17.91 12.19 -8.36
C TYR A 410 -17.65 11.08 -7.35
N LEU A 411 -16.37 10.84 -6.99
CA LEU A 411 -16.03 9.83 -5.98
C LEU A 411 -16.62 10.20 -4.61
N LYS A 412 -16.58 11.49 -4.23
CA LYS A 412 -17.19 12.02 -3.00
C LYS A 412 -18.71 11.87 -2.97
N ALA A 413 -19.39 12.18 -4.08
CA ALA A 413 -20.85 12.02 -4.21
C ALA A 413 -21.28 10.56 -4.02
N ASN A 414 -20.40 9.62 -4.32
CA ASN A 414 -20.61 8.21 -4.10
C ASN A 414 -20.19 7.73 -2.71
N ILE A 415 -19.71 8.52 -1.75
CA ILE A 415 -19.39 7.96 -0.41
C ILE A 415 -20.68 7.65 0.37
N GLU A 416 -21.62 8.59 0.41
CA GLU A 416 -23.00 8.39 0.91
C GLU A 416 -24.01 8.51 -0.24
N GLY A 417 -23.76 7.77 -1.32
CA GLY A 417 -24.57 7.76 -2.55
C GLY A 417 -24.32 6.52 -3.41
N GLY A 418 -25.02 6.40 -4.54
CA GLY A 418 -24.79 5.32 -5.52
C GLY A 418 -25.13 3.91 -5.03
N GLU A 419 -24.38 2.90 -5.49
CA GLU A 419 -24.57 1.48 -5.15
C GLU A 419 -24.46 1.26 -3.64
N GLY A 420 -25.43 0.59 -3.03
CA GLY A 420 -25.47 0.36 -1.58
C GLY A 420 -25.99 1.54 -0.76
N PHE A 421 -26.36 2.65 -1.42
CA PHE A 421 -27.06 3.80 -0.80
C PHE A 421 -28.40 4.12 -1.49
N ASN A 422 -28.33 4.51 -2.76
CA ASN A 422 -29.48 4.90 -3.58
C ASN A 422 -30.15 3.69 -4.24
N TRP A 423 -29.33 2.73 -4.68
CA TRP A 423 -29.75 1.56 -5.42
C TRP A 423 -28.82 0.37 -5.15
N TYR A 424 -29.18 -0.82 -5.61
CA TYR A 424 -28.32 -2.00 -5.54
C TYR A 424 -28.49 -2.90 -6.78
N TYR A 425 -27.52 -3.78 -7.00
CA TYR A 425 -27.65 -4.90 -7.93
C TYR A 425 -28.07 -6.16 -7.19
N ALA A 426 -29.05 -6.90 -7.73
CA ALA A 426 -29.54 -8.12 -7.11
C ALA A 426 -28.72 -9.35 -7.54
N ASN A 427 -28.23 -9.35 -8.78
CA ASN A 427 -27.46 -10.45 -9.33
C ASN A 427 -26.25 -9.93 -10.12
N SER A 428 -25.07 -9.93 -9.49
CA SER A 428 -23.82 -9.51 -10.13
C SER A 428 -22.72 -10.52 -9.84
N TYR A 429 -22.01 -10.95 -10.87
CA TYR A 429 -20.88 -11.86 -10.77
C TYR A 429 -19.90 -11.61 -11.91
N SER A 430 -18.63 -11.99 -11.70
CA SER A 430 -17.57 -11.84 -12.71
C SER A 430 -17.52 -13.06 -13.62
N GLY A 431 -17.37 -12.82 -14.92
CA GLY A 431 -17.06 -13.85 -15.91
C GLY A 431 -15.55 -14.12 -16.08
N GLY A 432 -14.71 -13.55 -15.22
CA GLY A 432 -13.26 -13.52 -15.42
C GLY A 432 -12.83 -12.54 -16.51
N VAL A 433 -11.66 -12.77 -17.11
CA VAL A 433 -11.10 -11.89 -18.15
C VAL A 433 -11.66 -12.27 -19.52
N GLY A 434 -12.28 -11.32 -20.21
CA GLY A 434 -12.86 -11.55 -21.54
C GLY A 434 -13.01 -10.30 -22.38
N LEU A 435 -13.59 -10.45 -23.58
CA LEU A 435 -13.87 -9.33 -24.48
C LEU A 435 -15.01 -8.49 -23.93
N ASP A 436 -14.84 -7.18 -23.95
CA ASP A 436 -15.85 -6.24 -23.50
C ASP A 436 -17.23 -6.50 -24.16
N PRO A 437 -18.28 -6.76 -23.37
CA PRO A 437 -19.62 -7.00 -23.91
C PRO A 437 -20.23 -5.76 -24.61
N LEU A 438 -19.67 -4.56 -24.42
CA LEU A 438 -20.12 -3.33 -25.08
C LEU A 438 -19.46 -3.08 -26.45
N GLY A 439 -18.57 -3.98 -26.91
CA GLY A 439 -18.03 -3.93 -28.27
C GLY A 439 -16.89 -2.92 -28.47
N THR A 440 -16.14 -2.55 -27.42
CA THR A 440 -14.94 -1.70 -27.57
C THR A 440 -13.71 -2.43 -28.13
N ASP A 441 -13.81 -3.74 -28.38
CA ASP A 441 -12.70 -4.64 -28.71
C ASP A 441 -11.59 -4.72 -27.65
N GLN A 442 -11.82 -4.15 -26.46
CA GLN A 442 -10.91 -4.25 -25.32
C GLN A 442 -11.15 -5.53 -24.52
N ARG A 443 -10.16 -5.93 -23.71
CA ARG A 443 -10.35 -6.96 -22.70
C ARG A 443 -10.55 -6.34 -21.34
N CYS A 444 -11.52 -6.88 -20.60
CA CYS A 444 -11.82 -6.42 -19.26
C CYS A 444 -12.21 -7.58 -18.35
N THR A 445 -12.34 -7.26 -17.06
CA THR A 445 -13.08 -8.11 -16.13
C THR A 445 -14.56 -8.08 -16.49
N LEU A 446 -15.04 -9.20 -17.03
CA LEU A 446 -16.38 -9.34 -17.53
C LEU A 446 -17.40 -9.16 -16.40
N PRO A 447 -18.27 -8.16 -16.49
CA PRO A 447 -19.48 -8.13 -15.68
C PRO A 447 -20.50 -9.11 -16.28
N LEU A 448 -21.22 -9.80 -15.41
CA LEU A 448 -22.37 -10.62 -15.78
C LEU A 448 -23.59 -10.22 -14.91
N GLY A 449 -24.78 -10.64 -15.34
CA GLY A 449 -26.03 -10.31 -14.67
C GLY A 449 -26.38 -8.82 -14.75
N ASP A 450 -26.96 -8.30 -13.68
CA ASP A 450 -27.49 -6.92 -13.60
C ASP A 450 -26.41 -5.87 -13.87
N ARG A 451 -25.14 -6.14 -13.56
CA ARG A 451 -24.06 -5.19 -13.80
C ARG A 451 -23.69 -5.09 -15.29
N ALA A 452 -23.86 -6.16 -16.07
CA ALA A 452 -23.63 -6.13 -17.51
C ALA A 452 -24.69 -5.30 -18.24
N THR A 453 -25.94 -5.37 -17.77
CA THR A 453 -27.08 -4.62 -18.32
C THR A 453 -27.33 -3.29 -17.60
N GLN A 454 -26.54 -2.99 -16.57
CA GLN A 454 -26.76 -1.90 -15.61
C GLN A 454 -28.19 -1.83 -15.03
N THR A 455 -28.81 -2.98 -14.75
CA THR A 455 -30.16 -3.08 -14.16
C THR A 455 -30.15 -2.78 -12.66
N ARG A 456 -30.17 -1.50 -12.30
CA ARG A 456 -30.18 -1.04 -10.90
C ARG A 456 -31.56 -1.20 -10.27
N ARG A 457 -31.63 -1.59 -8.99
CA ARG A 457 -32.89 -1.69 -8.22
C ARG A 457 -32.95 -0.64 -7.12
N PRO A 458 -34.10 0.04 -6.93
CA PRO A 458 -34.30 0.94 -5.80
C PRO A 458 -34.52 0.16 -4.51
N PHE A 459 -34.27 0.81 -3.38
CA PHE A 459 -34.76 0.37 -2.08
C PHE A 459 -36.24 0.76 -1.90
N ALA A 460 -36.97 0.03 -1.07
CA ALA A 460 -38.33 0.39 -0.68
C ALA A 460 -38.37 1.17 0.65
N ALA A 461 -39.54 1.74 0.97
CA ALA A 461 -39.75 2.42 2.23
C ALA A 461 -39.44 1.50 3.42
N ASN A 462 -38.92 2.07 4.50
CA ASN A 462 -38.55 1.36 5.74
C ASN A 462 -37.42 0.32 5.61
N GLN A 463 -36.66 0.28 4.50
CA GLN A 463 -35.56 -0.66 4.29
C GLN A 463 -34.16 -0.11 4.63
N LYS A 464 -34.04 0.91 5.49
CA LYS A 464 -32.77 1.61 5.69
C LYS A 464 -31.63 0.70 6.17
N LEU A 465 -31.92 -0.39 6.90
CA LEU A 465 -30.90 -1.36 7.31
C LEU A 465 -30.21 -2.05 6.13
N LEU A 466 -30.89 -2.19 4.98
CA LEU A 466 -30.30 -2.78 3.77
C LEU A 466 -29.25 -1.87 3.11
N MET A 467 -29.18 -0.60 3.53
CA MET A 467 -28.28 0.41 3.00
C MET A 467 -26.87 0.23 3.58
N ARG A 468 -26.00 -0.51 2.89
CA ARG A 468 -24.61 -0.76 3.34
C ARG A 468 -23.76 0.50 3.49
N LYS A 469 -24.03 1.56 2.72
CA LYS A 469 -23.33 2.85 2.82
C LYS A 469 -24.04 3.84 3.73
N GLY A 470 -25.08 3.39 4.42
CA GLY A 470 -25.94 4.21 5.26
C GLY A 470 -25.37 4.52 6.62
N LEU A 471 -24.08 4.84 6.73
CA LEU A 471 -23.35 4.97 8.00
C LEU A 471 -24.03 5.96 8.93
N ARG A 472 -24.41 7.13 8.40
CA ARG A 472 -25.09 8.19 9.15
C ARG A 472 -26.48 7.80 9.63
N TRP A 473 -27.25 7.08 8.81
CA TRP A 473 -28.54 6.56 9.25
C TRP A 473 -28.34 5.52 10.36
N TRP A 474 -27.47 4.54 10.13
CA TRP A 474 -27.18 3.47 11.10
C TRP A 474 -26.74 4.05 12.45
N TRP A 475 -25.78 4.98 12.44
CA TRP A 475 -25.28 5.61 13.67
C TRP A 475 -26.35 6.41 14.44
N ASN A 476 -27.27 7.07 13.73
CA ASN A 476 -28.31 7.92 14.32
C ASN A 476 -29.59 7.17 14.75
N ASN A 477 -29.76 5.88 14.43
CA ASN A 477 -31.04 5.18 14.60
C ASN A 477 -30.92 3.89 15.39
N ALA A 478 -32.03 3.49 16.04
CA ALA A 478 -32.14 2.18 16.65
C ALA A 478 -32.40 1.13 15.55
N HIS A 479 -31.83 -0.06 15.67
CA HIS A 479 -31.93 -1.08 14.64
C HIS A 479 -32.98 -2.13 14.97
N ARG A 480 -33.60 -2.68 13.92
CA ARG A 480 -34.56 -3.79 13.99
C ARG A 480 -34.28 -4.73 12.83
N ALA A 481 -34.52 -6.02 13.02
CA ALA A 481 -34.51 -6.94 11.90
C ALA A 481 -35.57 -6.55 10.86
N ILE A 482 -35.24 -6.74 9.59
CA ILE A 482 -36.14 -6.49 8.46
C ILE A 482 -36.42 -7.84 7.82
N TYR A 483 -37.66 -8.30 7.79
CA TYR A 483 -38.00 -9.56 7.14
C TYR A 483 -39.45 -9.61 6.68
N ASP A 484 -39.69 -10.43 5.67
CA ASP A 484 -41.01 -10.77 5.20
C ASP A 484 -41.63 -11.90 6.04
N THR A 485 -42.91 -11.74 6.38
CA THR A 485 -43.72 -12.76 7.05
C THR A 485 -44.79 -13.35 6.15
N GLY A 486 -44.88 -12.91 4.89
CA GLY A 486 -45.94 -13.28 3.95
C GLY A 486 -47.29 -12.58 4.22
N ASP A 487 -47.30 -11.51 5.02
CA ASP A 487 -48.52 -10.74 5.33
C ASP A 487 -48.83 -9.64 4.31
N GLY A 488 -48.10 -9.59 3.20
CA GLY A 488 -48.24 -8.60 2.13
C GLY A 488 -47.53 -7.28 2.39
N ALA A 489 -46.89 -7.09 3.55
CA ALA A 489 -46.10 -5.88 3.84
C ALA A 489 -44.65 -5.96 3.34
N GLY A 490 -44.20 -7.14 2.92
CA GLY A 490 -42.85 -7.36 2.43
C GLY A 490 -41.77 -7.19 3.50
N TRP A 491 -40.58 -6.79 3.07
CA TRP A 491 -39.42 -6.59 3.93
C TRP A 491 -39.52 -5.26 4.68
N ILE A 492 -40.12 -5.31 5.86
CA ILE A 492 -40.25 -4.16 6.77
C ILE A 492 -39.62 -4.47 8.14
N PRO A 493 -39.28 -3.44 8.95
CA PRO A 493 -38.81 -3.64 10.32
C PRO A 493 -39.82 -4.40 11.18
N ARG A 494 -39.37 -5.42 11.92
CA ARG A 494 -40.20 -6.25 12.80
C ARG A 494 -39.56 -6.37 14.20
N GLY A 495 -40.42 -6.59 15.20
CA GLY A 495 -40.00 -6.83 16.57
C GLY A 495 -39.42 -5.61 17.31
N PRO A 496 -38.90 -5.82 18.53
CA PRO A 496 -38.19 -4.79 19.31
C PRO A 496 -36.89 -4.34 18.62
N ALA A 497 -36.36 -3.21 19.05
CA ALA A 497 -35.03 -2.77 18.63
C ALA A 497 -33.93 -3.62 19.29
N THR A 498 -32.75 -3.68 18.69
CA THR A 498 -31.56 -4.28 19.31
C THR A 498 -31.05 -3.45 20.49
N ALA A 499 -30.00 -3.92 21.16
CA ALA A 499 -29.32 -3.19 22.23
C ALA A 499 -28.45 -2.02 21.72
N TRP A 500 -28.31 -1.83 20.40
CA TRP A 500 -27.57 -0.69 19.85
C TRP A 500 -28.23 0.62 20.29
N THR A 501 -27.43 1.47 20.93
CA THR A 501 -27.86 2.82 21.32
C THR A 501 -27.36 3.82 20.28
N PRO A 502 -28.26 4.60 19.65
CA PRO A 502 -27.87 5.60 18.67
C PRO A 502 -26.81 6.56 19.20
N ARG A 503 -25.81 6.85 18.39
CA ARG A 503 -24.74 7.84 18.67
C ARG A 503 -23.89 7.53 19.92
N SER A 504 -23.93 6.28 20.39
CA SER A 504 -23.22 5.87 21.61
C SER A 504 -21.72 5.63 21.41
N LYS A 505 -21.31 5.25 20.19
CA LYS A 505 -19.92 4.89 19.86
C LYS A 505 -19.55 5.40 18.48
N SER A 506 -18.29 5.81 18.30
CA SER A 506 -17.76 6.19 16.98
C SER A 506 -17.62 4.97 16.07
N ILE A 507 -17.54 5.22 14.77
CA ILE A 507 -17.18 4.27 13.71
C ILE A 507 -15.74 4.54 13.26
N ALA A 508 -14.97 3.52 12.90
CA ALA A 508 -13.65 3.67 12.28
C ALA A 508 -13.43 2.69 11.13
N PHE A 509 -12.79 3.14 10.06
CA PHE A 509 -12.37 2.29 8.94
C PHE A 509 -10.96 1.79 9.20
N VAL A 510 -10.80 0.84 10.13
CA VAL A 510 -9.47 0.35 10.53
C VAL A 510 -8.73 -0.32 9.38
N GLU A 511 -9.43 -0.58 8.27
CA GLU A 511 -8.90 -0.86 6.96
C GLU A 511 -9.78 -0.18 5.89
N TYR A 512 -9.17 0.41 4.86
CA TYR A 512 -9.82 0.79 3.60
C TYR A 512 -8.76 0.93 2.51
N GLY A 513 -9.11 0.74 1.24
CA GLY A 513 -8.13 0.95 0.18
C GLY A 513 -8.64 0.66 -1.22
N PHE A 514 -7.79 0.95 -2.19
CA PHE A 514 -8.08 0.76 -3.61
C PHE A 514 -6.84 0.14 -4.27
N ALA A 515 -7.02 -1.00 -4.95
CA ALA A 515 -5.95 -1.63 -5.71
C ALA A 515 -5.49 -0.70 -6.85
N THR A 516 -4.20 -0.70 -7.21
CA THR A 516 -3.69 0.11 -8.34
C THR A 516 -4.00 -0.54 -9.69
N VAL A 517 -5.29 -0.57 -10.01
CA VAL A 517 -5.87 -1.12 -11.24
C VAL A 517 -6.91 -0.17 -11.81
N ASP A 518 -7.07 -0.19 -13.12
CA ASP A 518 -8.14 0.52 -13.83
C ASP A 518 -9.50 0.24 -13.15
N ARG A 519 -10.30 1.29 -12.93
CA ARG A 519 -11.62 1.21 -12.27
C ARG A 519 -11.60 0.61 -10.86
N CYS A 520 -10.52 0.80 -10.11
CA CYS A 520 -10.37 0.33 -8.72
C CYS A 520 -11.57 0.66 -7.80
N THR A 521 -12.23 1.79 -8.04
CA THR A 521 -13.37 2.30 -7.27
C THR A 521 -14.69 1.57 -7.51
N ASN A 522 -14.82 0.76 -8.57
CA ASN A 522 -16.03 -0.02 -8.85
C ASN A 522 -16.25 -1.17 -7.85
N GLN A 523 -15.15 -1.74 -7.36
CA GLN A 523 -15.17 -2.88 -6.45
C GLN A 523 -13.89 -2.88 -5.59
N PRO A 524 -13.77 -1.96 -4.62
CA PRO A 524 -12.53 -1.81 -3.85
C PRO A 524 -12.11 -3.06 -3.07
N ASN A 525 -13.05 -3.97 -2.81
CA ASN A 525 -12.86 -5.16 -1.98
C ASN A 525 -12.12 -6.32 -2.67
N VAL A 526 -11.80 -6.22 -3.96
CA VAL A 526 -11.08 -7.27 -4.69
C VAL A 526 -9.65 -6.85 -4.98
N PHE A 527 -8.75 -7.83 -4.98
CA PHE A 527 -7.33 -7.63 -5.23
C PHE A 527 -6.79 -8.69 -6.20
N TYR A 528 -5.76 -8.32 -6.95
CA TYR A 528 -5.09 -9.20 -7.89
C TYR A 528 -3.89 -9.88 -7.22
N ASP A 529 -3.99 -11.20 -7.03
CA ASP A 529 -2.86 -12.06 -6.66
C ASP A 529 -3.01 -13.39 -7.41
N PRO A 530 -2.25 -13.63 -8.50
CA PRO A 530 -2.39 -14.83 -9.31
C PRO A 530 -2.14 -16.15 -8.56
N LYS A 531 -1.67 -16.11 -7.31
CA LYS A 531 -1.47 -17.28 -6.44
C LYS A 531 -2.69 -17.60 -5.56
N SER A 532 -3.66 -16.70 -5.44
CA SER A 532 -4.86 -16.87 -4.60
C SER A 532 -6.09 -17.23 -5.41
N SER A 533 -6.95 -18.09 -4.85
CA SER A 533 -8.28 -18.39 -5.37
C SER A 533 -9.25 -17.22 -5.27
N GLU A 534 -8.92 -16.19 -4.47
CA GLU A 534 -9.72 -14.97 -4.32
C GLU A 534 -9.23 -13.86 -5.28
N SER A 535 -8.27 -14.15 -6.17
CA SER A 535 -7.74 -13.19 -7.12
C SER A 535 -8.82 -12.68 -8.07
N ALA A 536 -9.02 -11.38 -8.07
CA ALA A 536 -9.92 -10.70 -9.00
C ALA A 536 -9.45 -9.27 -9.26
N THR A 537 -10.02 -8.64 -10.27
CA THR A 537 -9.96 -7.17 -10.39
C THR A 537 -11.37 -6.64 -10.51
N PRO A 538 -11.60 -5.34 -10.26
CA PRO A 538 -12.93 -4.77 -10.29
C PRO A 538 -13.64 -4.97 -11.63
N PHE A 539 -14.96 -4.93 -11.59
CA PHE A 539 -15.77 -4.99 -12.80
C PHE A 539 -15.37 -3.90 -13.79
N TRP A 540 -15.32 -4.29 -15.07
CA TRP A 540 -14.92 -3.44 -16.18
C TRP A 540 -13.44 -3.02 -16.20
N SER A 541 -12.62 -3.41 -15.22
CA SER A 541 -11.17 -3.12 -15.24
C SER A 541 -10.53 -3.63 -16.52
N LEU A 542 -9.76 -2.78 -17.20
CA LEU A 542 -9.02 -3.15 -18.39
C LEU A 542 -7.90 -4.15 -18.11
N TRP A 543 -7.68 -5.04 -19.07
CA TRP A 543 -6.56 -5.96 -19.10
C TRP A 543 -5.73 -5.72 -20.36
N THR A 544 -4.41 -5.61 -20.18
CA THR A 544 -3.45 -5.38 -21.26
C THR A 544 -2.57 -6.61 -21.45
N GLY A 545 -2.03 -6.79 -22.65
CA GLY A 545 -1.24 -7.95 -23.02
C GLY A 545 -1.59 -8.49 -24.40
N SER A 546 -1.11 -9.68 -24.70
CA SER A 546 -1.36 -10.35 -25.97
C SER A 546 -1.56 -11.85 -25.79
N ARG A 547 -2.26 -12.47 -26.74
CA ARG A 547 -2.47 -13.91 -26.73
C ARG A 547 -1.11 -14.61 -26.83
N GLY A 548 -0.76 -15.39 -25.81
CA GLY A 548 0.53 -16.10 -25.69
C GLY A 548 1.51 -15.45 -24.71
N ALA A 549 1.45 -14.14 -24.50
CA ALA A 549 2.28 -13.42 -23.50
C ALA A 549 1.61 -13.33 -22.11
N GLY A 550 0.33 -13.66 -22.02
CA GLY A 550 -0.48 -13.48 -20.82
C GLY A 550 -1.20 -12.12 -20.81
N TRP A 551 -2.16 -11.99 -19.90
CA TRP A 551 -2.91 -10.76 -19.67
C TRP A 551 -2.60 -10.29 -18.25
N THR A 552 -2.39 -8.98 -18.08
CA THR A 552 -2.20 -8.34 -16.79
C THR A 552 -3.20 -7.19 -16.62
N PRO A 553 -3.68 -6.94 -15.38
CA PRO A 553 -4.53 -5.79 -15.12
C PRO A 553 -3.85 -4.49 -15.54
N GLN A 554 -4.58 -3.60 -16.19
CA GLN A 554 -4.09 -2.26 -16.47
C GLN A 554 -3.93 -1.52 -15.14
N ARG A 555 -2.72 -1.04 -14.88
CA ARG A 555 -2.39 -0.28 -13.68
C ARG A 555 -2.94 1.15 -13.77
N ASP A 556 -3.52 1.64 -12.69
CA ASP A 556 -3.95 3.04 -12.53
C ASP A 556 -3.66 3.52 -11.11
N ASP A 557 -2.54 4.21 -10.94
CA ASP A 557 -2.14 4.77 -9.63
C ASP A 557 -2.91 6.07 -9.33
N THR A 558 -3.30 6.80 -10.37
CA THR A 558 -3.93 8.12 -10.22
C THR A 558 -5.35 7.98 -9.67
N LEU A 559 -6.11 6.99 -10.14
CA LEU A 559 -7.46 6.75 -9.61
C LEU A 559 -7.42 6.25 -8.16
N ALA A 560 -6.48 5.35 -7.84
CA ALA A 560 -6.34 4.82 -6.48
C ALA A 560 -5.99 5.95 -5.50
N ASP A 561 -5.02 6.81 -5.84
CA ASP A 561 -4.64 7.97 -5.04
C ASP A 561 -5.81 8.98 -4.90
N LEU A 562 -6.47 9.31 -6.01
CA LEU A 562 -7.64 10.20 -6.00
C LEU A 562 -8.78 9.67 -5.13
N ALA A 563 -9.01 8.35 -5.12
CA ALA A 563 -10.03 7.72 -4.29
C ALA A 563 -9.68 7.78 -2.79
N LEU A 564 -8.42 7.55 -2.43
CA LEU A 564 -7.93 7.75 -1.06
C LEU A 564 -8.14 9.20 -0.61
N GLN A 565 -7.78 10.18 -1.45
CA GLN A 565 -7.98 11.60 -1.15
C GLN A 565 -9.48 11.95 -1.03
N ALA A 566 -10.33 11.38 -1.89
CA ALA A 566 -11.77 11.61 -1.85
C ALA A 566 -12.38 11.16 -0.51
N VAL A 567 -11.99 9.97 -0.01
CA VAL A 567 -12.42 9.46 1.30
C VAL A 567 -11.91 10.38 2.43
N HIS A 568 -10.65 10.78 2.38
CA HIS A 568 -10.06 11.68 3.37
C HIS A 568 -10.82 13.01 3.46
N ASP A 569 -10.93 13.73 2.34
CA ASP A 569 -11.60 15.03 2.26
C ASP A 569 -13.06 14.98 2.68
N TYR A 570 -13.78 13.94 2.24
CA TYR A 570 -15.20 13.82 2.51
C TYR A 570 -15.46 13.69 4.01
N TRP A 571 -14.74 12.79 4.68
CA TRP A 571 -14.94 12.58 6.12
C TRP A 571 -14.30 13.68 6.96
N LEU A 572 -13.34 14.43 6.45
CA LEU A 572 -12.89 15.64 7.12
C LEU A 572 -13.98 16.73 7.11
N ALA A 573 -14.73 16.87 6.01
CA ALA A 573 -15.71 17.93 5.83
C ALA A 573 -17.15 17.58 6.27
N ASN A 574 -17.55 16.30 6.21
CA ASN A 574 -18.94 15.87 6.36
C ASN A 574 -19.20 14.99 7.60
N ASN A 575 -18.29 14.96 8.55
CA ASN A 575 -18.43 14.13 9.75
C ASN A 575 -19.31 14.80 10.81
N GLU A 576 -20.24 14.02 11.37
CA GLU A 576 -21.16 14.47 12.42
C GLU A 576 -20.54 14.30 13.81
N THR A 577 -21.06 15.04 14.79
CA THR A 577 -20.73 14.87 16.21
C THR A 577 -22.01 14.91 17.03
N SER A 578 -22.14 13.98 17.98
CA SER A 578 -23.32 13.89 18.84
C SER A 578 -23.37 15.07 19.82
N ALA A 579 -24.53 15.28 20.46
CA ALA A 579 -24.65 16.26 21.54
C ALA A 579 -23.73 15.96 22.75
N SER A 580 -23.29 14.70 22.92
CA SER A 580 -22.32 14.29 23.94
C SER A 580 -20.87 14.37 23.48
N GLY A 581 -20.60 14.93 22.29
CA GLY A 581 -19.25 15.10 21.76
C GLY A 581 -18.63 13.85 21.13
N VAL A 582 -19.42 12.80 20.86
CA VAL A 582 -18.94 11.59 20.17
C VAL A 582 -18.96 11.86 18.66
N PRO A 583 -17.80 11.87 17.97
CA PRO A 583 -17.77 11.98 16.51
C PRO A 583 -18.33 10.70 15.89
N MET A 584 -19.07 10.83 14.78
CA MET A 584 -19.62 9.68 14.07
C MET A 584 -18.51 8.81 13.51
N ILE A 585 -17.59 9.38 12.73
CA ILE A 585 -16.38 8.71 12.26
C ILE A 585 -15.20 9.19 13.12
N TYR A 586 -14.49 8.29 13.78
CA TYR A 586 -13.22 8.63 14.41
C TYR A 586 -12.08 8.47 13.41
N THR A 587 -11.88 9.50 12.59
CA THR A 587 -10.91 9.49 11.47
C THR A 587 -9.47 9.15 11.88
N PRO A 588 -8.96 9.46 13.09
CA PRO A 588 -7.60 9.05 13.46
C PRO A 588 -7.37 7.53 13.50
N PHE A 589 -8.43 6.70 13.53
CA PHE A 589 -8.31 5.25 13.41
C PHE A 589 -8.68 4.70 12.03
N CYS A 590 -8.96 5.58 11.05
CA CYS A 590 -9.13 5.15 9.68
C CYS A 590 -7.76 4.89 9.04
N CYS A 591 -7.47 3.64 8.64
CA CYS A 591 -6.15 3.26 8.13
C CYS A 591 -6.21 2.76 6.69
N ALA A 592 -5.41 3.37 5.82
CA ALA A 592 -5.31 2.97 4.42
C ALA A 592 -4.48 1.69 4.27
N TRP A 593 -5.00 0.73 3.52
CA TRP A 593 -4.31 -0.48 3.11
C TRP A 593 -3.52 -0.17 1.83
N ASN A 594 -2.19 -0.23 1.80
CA ASN A 594 -1.29 -0.45 2.94
C ASN A 594 0.10 0.17 2.74
N TRP A 595 0.88 0.25 3.82
CA TRP A 595 2.32 0.54 3.82
C TRP A 595 3.11 -0.72 4.19
N ASP A 596 4.23 -1.01 3.52
CA ASP A 596 5.03 -2.21 3.77
C ASP A 596 6.23 -1.89 4.67
N ALA A 597 6.50 -2.73 5.67
CA ALA A 597 7.68 -2.64 6.53
C ALA A 597 8.98 -3.06 5.81
N ARG A 598 8.87 -3.65 4.62
CA ARG A 598 10.01 -3.85 3.73
C ARG A 598 10.21 -2.57 2.90
N PRO A 599 11.37 -1.91 2.99
CA PRO A 599 11.56 -0.57 2.45
C PRO A 599 11.57 -0.61 0.92
N PHE A 600 11.04 0.46 0.33
CA PHE A 600 11.15 0.70 -1.11
C PHE A 600 12.58 1.17 -1.45
N PRO A 601 13.19 0.77 -2.58
CA PRO A 601 12.66 -0.13 -3.61
C PRO A 601 13.00 -1.61 -3.40
N VAL A 602 13.65 -1.98 -2.29
CA VAL A 602 14.08 -3.38 -2.04
C VAL A 602 12.88 -4.30 -2.13
N PHE A 603 11.80 -4.00 -1.42
CA PHE A 603 10.49 -4.46 -1.84
C PHE A 603 9.91 -3.43 -2.81
N PRO A 604 9.44 -3.83 -4.00
CA PRO A 604 9.18 -5.21 -4.45
C PRO A 604 10.31 -5.88 -5.28
N LEU A 605 11.47 -5.25 -5.45
CA LEU A 605 12.48 -5.71 -6.43
C LEU A 605 13.22 -7.00 -6.05
N ALA A 606 13.42 -7.29 -4.76
CA ALA A 606 14.12 -8.48 -4.26
C ALA A 606 13.22 -9.74 -4.31
N SER A 607 12.83 -10.12 -5.53
CA SER A 607 11.95 -11.27 -5.83
C SER A 607 12.55 -12.65 -5.51
N ASP A 608 13.87 -12.71 -5.32
CA ASP A 608 14.61 -13.86 -4.81
C ASP A 608 14.49 -14.03 -3.29
N VAL A 609 14.15 -12.95 -2.59
CA VAL A 609 13.91 -12.93 -1.14
C VAL A 609 12.41 -13.11 -0.83
N TRP A 610 11.54 -12.36 -1.51
CA TRP A 610 10.11 -12.36 -1.25
C TRP A 610 9.29 -12.77 -2.47
N GLY A 611 8.43 -13.77 -2.29
CA GLY A 611 7.62 -14.32 -3.37
C GLY A 611 6.44 -13.44 -3.80
N ASP A 612 6.09 -12.40 -3.05
CA ASP A 612 4.90 -11.56 -3.26
C ASP A 612 5.20 -10.21 -3.96
N GLY A 613 6.46 -9.92 -4.30
CA GLY A 613 6.83 -8.66 -4.98
C GLY A 613 6.06 -8.40 -6.28
N GLY A 614 5.68 -9.46 -7.01
CA GLY A 614 4.88 -9.34 -8.24
C GLY A 614 3.46 -8.77 -8.03
N ALA A 615 2.90 -8.89 -6.82
CA ALA A 615 1.58 -8.35 -6.50
C ALA A 615 1.63 -6.82 -6.28
N TRP A 616 2.80 -6.25 -5.95
CA TRP A 616 2.93 -4.82 -5.66
C TRP A 616 2.34 -3.94 -6.76
N ALA A 617 2.60 -4.24 -8.04
CA ALA A 617 2.20 -3.37 -9.15
C ALA A 617 0.68 -3.15 -9.29
N ASN A 618 -0.14 -4.13 -8.88
CA ASN A 618 -1.60 -4.11 -9.05
C ASN A 618 -2.39 -4.31 -7.75
N GLY A 619 -1.73 -4.47 -6.61
CA GLY A 619 -2.41 -4.48 -5.32
C GLY A 619 -2.50 -3.09 -4.68
N ASN A 620 -2.85 -3.08 -3.40
CA ASN A 620 -3.20 -1.87 -2.65
C ASN A 620 -2.00 -1.16 -2.00
N TRP A 621 -0.77 -1.68 -2.15
CA TRP A 621 0.43 -1.02 -1.61
C TRP A 621 0.51 0.45 -2.02
N ILE A 622 0.79 1.32 -1.06
CA ILE A 622 0.95 2.77 -1.24
C ILE A 622 2.43 3.13 -1.35
N GLY A 623 3.30 2.43 -0.59
CA GLY A 623 4.74 2.66 -0.58
C GLY A 623 5.37 2.54 -1.98
N GLY A 624 6.05 3.60 -2.41
CA GLY A 624 6.65 3.71 -3.75
C GLY A 624 5.65 3.97 -4.89
N LYS A 625 4.38 4.22 -4.58
CA LYS A 625 3.33 4.58 -5.54
C LYS A 625 2.79 5.99 -5.27
N GLY A 626 1.98 6.48 -6.20
CA GLY A 626 1.41 7.81 -6.22
C GLY A 626 1.38 8.33 -7.66
N PRO A 627 0.75 9.49 -7.94
CA PRO A 627 1.00 10.18 -9.19
C PRO A 627 2.52 10.37 -9.34
N THR A 628 3.05 10.38 -10.57
CA THR A 628 4.46 10.76 -10.79
C THR A 628 4.64 12.18 -10.28
N VAL A 629 5.01 12.33 -9.01
CA VAL A 629 5.37 13.59 -8.41
C VAL A 629 6.60 14.05 -9.18
N ALA A 630 6.63 15.32 -9.58
CA ALA A 630 7.89 15.92 -9.99
C ALA A 630 8.92 15.61 -8.90
N PRO A 631 10.15 15.18 -9.26
CA PRO A 631 11.14 14.78 -8.26
C PRO A 631 11.26 15.86 -7.18
N ALA A 632 11.49 15.42 -5.94
CA ALA A 632 11.81 16.32 -4.84
C ALA A 632 12.84 17.35 -5.32
N ALA A 633 12.76 18.58 -4.80
CA ALA A 633 13.74 19.61 -5.10
C ALA A 633 15.14 18.99 -5.01
N PRO A 634 15.92 18.98 -6.09
CA PRO A 634 17.21 18.31 -6.10
C PRO A 634 18.04 18.81 -4.94
N ASP A 635 18.89 17.94 -4.41
CA ASP A 635 19.94 18.34 -3.47
C ASP A 635 20.59 19.65 -3.96
N PRO A 636 21.00 20.55 -3.04
CA PRO A 636 21.69 21.78 -3.42
C PRO A 636 22.76 21.44 -4.48
N PRO A 637 22.84 22.22 -5.59
CA PRO A 637 23.73 21.90 -6.69
C PRO A 637 25.12 21.53 -6.15
N PRO A 638 25.71 20.39 -6.57
CA PRO A 638 27.07 20.07 -6.17
C PRO A 638 27.95 21.27 -6.47
N ALA A 639 28.86 21.58 -5.54
CA ALA A 639 29.83 22.62 -5.78
C ALA A 639 30.62 22.26 -7.05
N SER A 640 31.13 23.26 -7.77
CA SER A 640 31.97 22.99 -8.94
C SER A 640 33.15 22.09 -8.54
N GLY A 641 33.10 20.79 -8.88
CA GLY A 641 34.20 19.84 -8.64
C GLY A 641 33.85 18.43 -8.14
N ASP A 642 32.61 18.12 -7.75
CA ASP A 642 32.36 16.89 -6.95
C ASP A 642 32.10 15.58 -7.75
N LEU A 643 31.87 15.65 -9.07
CA LEU A 643 31.67 14.45 -9.90
C LEU A 643 32.96 14.05 -10.60
N ALA A 644 33.35 12.78 -10.46
CA ALA A 644 34.49 12.25 -11.16
C ALA A 644 34.29 12.33 -12.68
N ALA A 645 35.37 12.61 -13.43
CA ALA A 645 35.36 12.55 -14.88
C ALA A 645 35.98 11.22 -15.34
N PHE A 646 35.37 10.58 -16.32
CA PHE A 646 35.93 9.37 -16.93
C PHE A 646 37.35 9.67 -17.44
N PRO A 647 38.35 8.82 -17.14
CA PRO A 647 39.74 9.12 -17.44
C PRO A 647 40.00 9.15 -18.95
N THR A 648 40.84 10.09 -19.39
CA THR A 648 41.39 10.10 -20.75
C THR A 648 42.56 9.13 -20.82
N LEU A 649 42.46 8.08 -21.62
CA LEU A 649 43.48 7.04 -21.76
C LEU A 649 43.95 6.96 -23.22
N ALA A 650 45.25 6.74 -23.45
CA ALA A 650 45.85 6.91 -24.78
C ALA A 650 45.46 5.80 -25.78
N GLY A 651 45.11 4.61 -25.31
CA GLY A 651 44.76 3.47 -26.17
C GLY A 651 43.27 3.28 -26.42
N GLN A 652 42.49 4.36 -26.34
CA GLN A 652 41.08 4.36 -26.76
C GLN A 652 40.97 3.95 -28.23
N GLY A 653 40.09 3.00 -28.52
CA GLY A 653 39.84 2.51 -29.86
C GLY A 653 39.18 3.56 -30.75
N TRP A 654 39.28 3.37 -32.06
CA TRP A 654 38.85 4.33 -33.07
C TRP A 654 37.35 4.67 -33.05
N SER A 655 36.52 3.78 -32.53
CA SER A 655 35.05 3.93 -32.57
C SER A 655 34.48 4.33 -31.22
N VAL A 656 33.89 5.52 -31.16
CA VAL A 656 32.93 5.91 -30.11
C VAL A 656 31.54 5.88 -30.72
N LYS A 657 30.68 4.95 -30.28
CA LYS A 657 29.26 5.01 -30.67
C LYS A 657 28.57 5.98 -29.73
N TYR A 658 27.97 7.01 -30.30
CA TYR A 658 27.27 8.04 -29.55
C TYR A 658 25.86 8.15 -30.11
N GLN A 659 24.89 7.48 -29.47
CA GLN A 659 23.55 7.28 -30.01
C GLN A 659 22.51 8.13 -29.28
N PRO A 660 21.96 9.20 -29.88
CA PRO A 660 20.83 9.93 -29.32
C PRO A 660 19.55 9.08 -29.33
N ARG A 661 18.82 9.09 -28.22
CA ARG A 661 17.57 8.37 -28.00
C ARG A 661 16.50 9.29 -27.43
N PHE A 662 15.35 9.32 -28.07
CA PHE A 662 14.16 10.04 -27.59
C PHE A 662 13.14 9.06 -27.03
N LEU A 663 12.34 9.54 -26.07
CA LEU A 663 11.16 8.81 -25.61
C LEU A 663 9.93 9.45 -26.23
N THR A 664 9.35 8.79 -27.23
CA THR A 664 8.16 9.26 -27.93
C THR A 664 7.08 8.20 -27.79
N SER A 665 5.94 8.56 -27.20
CA SER A 665 4.75 7.71 -27.25
C SER A 665 4.17 7.77 -28.65
N VAL A 666 3.97 6.61 -29.24
CA VAL A 666 3.34 6.46 -30.55
C VAL A 666 2.09 5.62 -30.36
N GLN A 667 0.94 6.16 -30.75
CA GLN A 667 -0.30 5.43 -30.81
C GLN A 667 -0.74 5.31 -32.26
N THR A 668 -0.70 4.09 -32.79
CA THR A 668 -1.12 3.78 -34.16
C THR A 668 -2.62 3.48 -34.17
N ARG A 669 -3.36 4.12 -35.09
CA ARG A 669 -4.78 3.85 -35.32
C ARG A 669 -4.93 2.83 -36.45
N VAL A 670 -6.08 2.15 -36.45
CA VAL A 670 -6.45 1.13 -37.46
C VAL A 670 -6.45 1.70 -38.89
N SER A 671 -6.63 3.02 -39.05
CA SER A 671 -6.53 3.72 -40.34
C SER A 671 -5.09 3.91 -40.86
N GLY A 672 -4.07 3.44 -40.12
CA GLY A 672 -2.66 3.67 -40.41
C GLY A 672 -2.16 5.07 -40.01
N ARG A 673 -3.02 5.93 -39.45
CA ARG A 673 -2.62 7.23 -38.89
C ARG A 673 -2.01 7.06 -37.51
N GLU A 674 -1.02 7.87 -37.18
CA GLU A 674 -0.36 7.86 -35.87
C GLU A 674 -0.60 9.17 -35.11
N LEU A 675 -0.79 9.05 -33.80
CA LEU A 675 -0.63 10.15 -32.86
C LEU A 675 0.71 9.98 -32.17
N ARG A 676 1.51 11.05 -32.10
CA ARG A 676 2.85 11.03 -31.48
C ARG A 676 2.92 12.10 -30.39
N ALA A 677 3.43 11.73 -29.23
CA ALA A 677 3.71 12.64 -28.14
C ALA A 677 5.17 12.45 -27.68
N ALA A 678 6.01 13.46 -27.93
CA ALA A 678 7.37 13.47 -27.43
C ALA A 678 7.33 13.66 -25.91
N ARG A 679 7.79 12.66 -25.15
CA ARG A 679 7.91 12.75 -23.69
C ARG A 679 9.19 13.43 -23.24
N ARG A 680 10.13 13.67 -24.17
CA ARG A 680 11.42 14.31 -23.89
C ARG A 680 11.76 15.29 -25.00
N LEU A 681 12.10 16.52 -24.61
CA LEU A 681 12.55 17.57 -25.52
C LEU A 681 14.00 17.36 -25.98
N ASN A 682 14.89 17.00 -25.05
CA ASN A 682 16.29 16.64 -25.34
C ASN A 682 16.44 15.11 -25.47
N PRO A 683 17.45 14.58 -26.16
CA PRO A 683 17.74 13.15 -26.18
C PRO A 683 18.45 12.69 -24.90
N SER A 684 18.30 11.42 -24.53
CA SER A 684 19.33 10.69 -23.76
C SER A 684 20.34 10.11 -24.76
N ARG A 685 21.55 9.76 -24.34
CA ARG A 685 22.49 9.02 -25.19
C ARG A 685 22.85 7.68 -24.59
N ASP A 686 22.93 6.70 -25.48
CA ASP A 686 23.58 5.43 -25.22
C ASP A 686 24.97 5.52 -25.88
N ILE A 687 26.02 5.32 -25.09
CA ILE A 687 27.41 5.57 -25.50
C ILE A 687 28.19 4.27 -25.36
N GLU A 688 28.99 3.94 -26.36
CA GLU A 688 29.89 2.78 -26.34
C GLU A 688 31.30 3.21 -26.72
N ILE A 689 32.26 2.90 -25.86
CA ILE A 689 33.69 3.12 -26.11
C ILE A 689 34.43 1.80 -25.99
N SER A 690 35.55 1.69 -26.69
CA SER A 690 36.48 0.57 -26.58
C SER A 690 37.90 1.07 -26.31
N PHE A 691 38.75 0.21 -25.76
CA PHE A 691 40.19 0.44 -25.66
C PHE A 691 40.90 -0.73 -26.33
N ASP A 692 41.58 -0.43 -27.44
CA ASP A 692 42.33 -1.42 -28.22
C ASP A 692 43.62 -1.80 -27.50
N VAL A 693 44.15 -0.90 -26.66
CA VAL A 693 45.32 -1.14 -25.81
C VAL A 693 45.18 -0.41 -24.47
N LEU A 694 45.45 -1.10 -23.37
CA LEU A 694 45.60 -0.57 -22.02
C LEU A 694 46.91 -1.11 -21.46
N ARG A 695 47.85 -0.23 -21.10
CA ARG A 695 49.18 -0.64 -20.63
C ARG A 695 49.15 -0.86 -19.12
N GLY A 696 49.47 -2.08 -18.70
CA GLY A 696 49.49 -2.52 -17.30
C GLY A 696 50.79 -2.23 -16.55
N ALA A 697 51.87 -1.90 -17.28
CA ALA A 697 53.16 -1.55 -16.70
C ALA A 697 53.06 -0.31 -15.79
N ALA A 698 53.71 -0.36 -14.62
CA ALA A 698 53.60 0.67 -13.58
C ALA A 698 53.98 2.09 -14.03
N ALA A 699 54.82 2.23 -15.06
CA ALA A 699 55.20 3.53 -15.62
C ALA A 699 54.05 4.26 -16.35
N LEU A 700 53.00 3.54 -16.73
CA LEU A 700 51.87 4.06 -17.52
C LEU A 700 50.52 3.84 -16.82
N ALA A 701 50.32 2.67 -16.21
CA ALA A 701 49.23 2.33 -15.30
C ALA A 701 47.78 2.57 -15.80
N GLU A 702 47.55 2.49 -17.12
CA GLU A 702 46.24 2.77 -17.73
C GLU A 702 45.18 1.72 -17.36
N LEU A 703 45.59 0.45 -17.28
CA LEU A 703 44.73 -0.63 -16.81
C LEU A 703 44.26 -0.38 -15.37
N GLN A 704 45.19 -0.03 -14.49
CA GLN A 704 44.89 0.22 -13.08
C GLN A 704 43.96 1.43 -12.94
N GLN A 705 44.14 2.47 -13.75
CA GLN A 705 43.29 3.64 -13.74
C GLN A 705 41.84 3.33 -14.13
N VAL A 706 41.61 2.54 -15.20
CA VAL A 706 40.24 2.19 -15.63
C VAL A 706 39.57 1.22 -14.65
N VAL A 707 40.29 0.22 -14.13
CA VAL A 707 39.77 -0.73 -13.13
C VAL A 707 39.40 0.01 -11.85
N ALA A 708 40.27 0.86 -11.32
CA ALA A 708 40.00 1.64 -10.12
C ALA A 708 38.79 2.57 -10.31
N PHE A 709 38.66 3.20 -11.48
CA PHE A 709 37.52 4.05 -11.79
C PHE A 709 36.21 3.25 -11.76
N ILE A 710 36.15 2.10 -12.44
CA ILE A 710 34.95 1.24 -12.45
C ILE A 710 34.60 0.76 -11.04
N SER A 711 35.59 0.29 -10.28
CA SER A 711 35.39 -0.17 -8.91
C SER A 711 34.89 0.93 -7.98
N ALA A 712 35.39 2.16 -8.11
CA ALA A 712 34.97 3.29 -7.29
C ALA A 712 33.49 3.70 -7.53
N HIS A 713 32.95 3.44 -8.72
CA HIS A 713 31.57 3.79 -9.08
C HIS A 713 30.58 2.62 -8.91
N ALA A 714 31.06 1.44 -8.47
CA ALA A 714 30.28 0.24 -8.21
C ALA A 714 29.34 -0.13 -9.38
N GLY A 715 29.88 -0.17 -10.62
CA GLY A 715 29.11 -0.53 -11.80
C GLY A 715 28.03 0.52 -12.13
N GLN A 716 26.77 0.10 -12.22
CA GLN A 716 25.67 1.00 -12.60
C GLN A 716 25.27 2.01 -11.51
N ALA A 717 25.85 1.94 -10.31
CA ALA A 717 25.35 2.61 -9.11
C ALA A 717 25.57 4.13 -9.06
N GLN A 718 26.70 4.64 -9.58
CA GLN A 718 27.06 6.06 -9.44
C GLN A 718 27.26 6.76 -10.79
N PRO A 719 26.72 7.99 -10.97
CA PRO A 719 26.96 8.77 -12.17
C PRO A 719 28.31 9.48 -12.13
N PHE A 720 28.86 9.75 -13.31
CA PHE A 720 30.11 10.47 -13.53
C PHE A 720 30.05 11.28 -14.83
N LEU A 721 31.03 12.15 -15.05
CA LEU A 721 31.11 13.00 -16.23
C LEU A 721 31.86 12.29 -17.35
N PHE A 722 31.30 12.30 -18.55
CA PHE A 722 31.94 11.80 -19.75
C PHE A 722 32.07 12.92 -20.79
N ALA A 723 33.30 13.11 -21.28
CA ALA A 723 33.55 14.01 -22.40
C ALA A 723 33.08 13.33 -23.70
N PRO A 724 32.06 13.86 -24.39
CA PRO A 724 31.72 13.36 -25.71
C PRO A 724 32.87 13.65 -26.70
N PRO A 725 32.91 12.98 -27.86
CA PRO A 725 33.91 13.25 -28.89
C PRO A 725 34.04 14.75 -29.20
N ASP A 726 35.26 15.24 -29.45
CA ASP A 726 35.61 16.67 -29.47
C ASP A 726 34.63 17.57 -30.25
N ASN A 727 34.18 17.12 -31.43
CA ASN A 727 33.22 17.85 -32.28
C ASN A 727 31.80 17.99 -31.70
N LEU A 728 31.50 17.34 -30.58
CA LEU A 728 30.22 17.38 -29.85
C LEU A 728 30.37 18.02 -28.45
N GLY A 729 31.60 18.11 -27.94
CA GLY A 729 31.93 18.60 -26.60
C GLY A 729 32.52 20.01 -26.58
N ASP A 730 33.28 20.43 -27.60
CA ASP A 730 33.92 21.76 -27.60
C ASP A 730 32.90 22.87 -27.94
N VAL A 731 32.62 23.73 -26.96
CA VAL A 731 31.71 24.87 -27.11
C VAL A 731 32.52 26.16 -27.13
N ARG A 732 32.42 26.91 -28.23
CA ARG A 732 33.11 28.20 -28.42
C ARG A 732 32.11 29.29 -28.79
N GLY A 733 32.17 30.41 -28.08
CA GLY A 733 31.36 31.60 -28.33
C GLY A 733 29.85 31.38 -28.22
N ALA A 734 29.39 30.44 -27.38
CA ALA A 734 27.97 30.15 -27.25
C ALA A 734 27.24 31.35 -26.65
N ILE A 735 26.24 31.87 -27.38
CA ILE A 735 25.38 32.95 -26.91
C ILE A 735 24.42 32.39 -25.87
N LEU A 736 24.56 32.86 -24.62
CA LEU A 736 23.71 32.45 -23.51
C LEU A 736 22.47 33.34 -23.38
N GLY A 737 22.59 34.60 -23.77
CA GLY A 737 21.52 35.59 -23.72
C GLY A 737 22.05 37.02 -23.75
N GLN A 738 21.12 37.97 -23.76
CA GLN A 738 21.42 39.40 -23.65
C GLN A 738 21.00 39.90 -22.27
N GLY A 739 21.83 40.74 -21.64
CA GLY A 739 21.52 41.39 -20.38
C GLY A 739 20.29 42.29 -20.52
N ASP A 740 19.44 42.28 -19.49
CA ASP A 740 18.25 43.12 -19.36
C ASP A 740 18.28 43.96 -18.07
N GLY A 741 19.40 43.92 -17.32
CA GLY A 741 19.55 44.57 -16.01
C GLY A 741 18.89 43.85 -14.82
N THR A 742 18.23 42.71 -15.04
CA THR A 742 17.49 41.96 -14.00
C THR A 742 17.83 40.46 -13.96
N THR A 743 17.99 39.82 -15.12
CA THR A 743 18.30 38.40 -15.28
C THR A 743 19.74 38.12 -14.83
N ARG A 744 19.88 37.27 -13.81
CA ARG A 744 21.20 36.91 -13.23
C ARG A 744 21.69 35.53 -13.64
N ARG A 745 20.79 34.65 -14.06
CA ARG A 745 21.11 33.24 -14.34
C ARG A 745 20.93 32.94 -15.82
N PHE A 746 21.97 32.44 -16.45
CA PHE A 746 21.98 32.06 -17.86
C PHE A 746 22.39 30.59 -17.98
N PRO A 747 21.57 29.71 -18.61
CA PRO A 747 21.92 28.32 -18.80
C PRO A 747 23.10 28.21 -19.78
N LEU A 748 24.02 27.28 -19.53
CA LEU A 748 25.07 26.97 -20.50
C LEU A 748 24.47 26.09 -21.59
N THR A 749 24.50 26.56 -22.82
CA THR A 749 23.91 25.84 -23.96
C THR A 749 25.02 25.31 -24.87
N ARG A 750 24.81 24.10 -25.41
CA ARG A 750 25.63 23.57 -26.50
C ARG A 750 24.79 23.44 -27.76
N ARG A 751 25.42 23.67 -28.91
CA ARG A 751 24.81 23.53 -30.22
C ARG A 751 25.49 22.41 -30.98
N ILE A 752 24.72 21.41 -31.40
CA ILE A 752 25.17 20.30 -32.22
C ILE A 752 24.47 20.44 -33.58
N GLY A 753 25.18 21.03 -34.54
CA GLY A 753 24.63 21.37 -35.85
C GLY A 753 23.41 22.31 -35.73
N GLY A 754 22.24 21.83 -36.17
CA GLY A 754 20.97 22.57 -36.08
C GLY A 754 20.23 22.46 -34.74
N PHE A 755 20.68 21.58 -33.84
CA PHE A 755 20.03 21.32 -32.56
C PHE A 755 20.75 22.05 -31.43
N SER A 756 19.98 22.69 -30.54
CA SER A 756 20.50 23.35 -29.34
C SER A 756 19.86 22.74 -28.11
N GLU A 757 20.66 22.52 -27.08
CA GLU A 757 20.20 22.08 -25.77
C GLU A 757 20.99 22.77 -24.67
N THR A 758 20.44 22.79 -23.46
CA THR A 758 21.23 23.04 -22.25
C THR A 758 22.26 21.92 -22.12
N ALA A 759 23.53 22.27 -21.94
CA ALA A 759 24.60 21.29 -21.76
C ALA A 759 24.30 20.45 -20.50
N PRO A 760 24.39 19.12 -20.53
CA PRO A 760 24.10 18.31 -19.35
C PRO A 760 25.08 18.57 -18.19
N ALA A 761 26.35 18.77 -18.51
CA ALA A 761 27.43 19.13 -17.60
C ALA A 761 28.52 19.90 -18.37
N PHE A 762 29.59 20.30 -17.68
CA PHE A 762 30.82 20.80 -18.31
C PHE A 762 32.06 20.29 -17.58
N LEU A 763 33.19 20.23 -18.29
CA LEU A 763 34.51 19.90 -17.75
C LEU A 763 35.37 21.17 -17.70
N GLY A 764 36.21 21.25 -16.66
CA GLY A 764 37.07 22.42 -16.42
C GLY A 764 36.28 23.66 -16.02
N VAL A 765 36.88 24.84 -16.24
CA VAL A 765 36.29 26.13 -15.88
C VAL A 765 35.85 26.89 -17.14
N PRO A 766 34.54 27.04 -17.38
CA PRO A 766 33.98 27.89 -18.43
C PRO A 766 34.57 29.30 -18.44
N THR A 767 34.92 29.79 -19.64
CA THR A 767 35.32 31.17 -19.86
C THR A 767 34.09 31.99 -20.28
N ILE A 768 33.66 32.90 -19.42
CA ILE A 768 32.49 33.76 -19.65
C ILE A 768 32.93 35.11 -20.20
N ARG A 769 32.22 35.66 -21.19
CA ARG A 769 32.51 36.96 -21.80
C ARG A 769 31.28 37.85 -21.91
N PHE A 770 31.49 39.15 -21.74
CA PHE A 770 30.56 40.24 -22.04
C PHE A 770 31.05 40.98 -23.28
N ASP A 771 30.23 40.99 -24.33
CA ASP A 771 30.54 41.63 -25.63
C ASP A 771 31.93 41.24 -26.18
N GLY A 772 32.32 39.97 -26.00
CA GLY A 772 33.60 39.43 -26.46
C GLY A 772 34.80 39.65 -25.53
N VAL A 773 34.63 40.32 -24.39
CA VAL A 773 35.67 40.54 -23.37
C VAL A 773 35.42 39.65 -22.16
N ALA A 774 36.47 39.08 -21.56
CA ALA A 774 36.34 38.25 -20.35
C ALA A 774 35.52 38.97 -19.27
N ALA A 775 34.50 38.29 -18.75
CA ALA A 775 33.63 38.85 -17.72
C ALA A 775 34.45 39.08 -16.43
N PRO A 776 34.23 40.20 -15.72
CA PRO A 776 34.88 40.44 -14.44
C PRO A 776 34.50 39.35 -13.42
N ALA A 777 35.34 39.14 -12.41
CA ALA A 777 35.03 38.24 -11.30
C ALA A 777 33.69 38.63 -10.65
N GLY A 778 32.92 37.63 -10.19
CA GLY A 778 31.60 37.87 -9.58
C GLY A 778 30.46 37.03 -10.17
N TYR A 779 30.75 35.82 -10.65
CA TYR A 779 29.74 34.84 -11.04
C TYR A 779 30.05 33.47 -10.45
N ALA A 780 29.01 32.67 -10.22
CA ALA A 780 29.09 31.28 -9.81
C ALA A 780 28.67 30.37 -10.97
N LEU A 781 29.33 29.23 -11.09
CA LEU A 781 28.98 28.19 -12.06
C LEU A 781 28.32 27.03 -11.32
N SER A 782 27.25 26.51 -11.91
CA SER A 782 26.56 25.30 -11.45
C SER A 782 26.72 24.24 -12.53
N ILE A 783 27.07 23.01 -12.16
CA ILE A 783 27.18 21.88 -13.10
C ILE A 783 25.84 21.14 -13.27
N LEU A 784 24.96 21.17 -12.27
CA LEU A 784 23.64 20.53 -12.29
C LEU A 784 22.63 21.43 -11.55
N PRO A 785 21.79 22.20 -12.26
CA PRO A 785 21.73 22.40 -13.71
C PRO A 785 22.90 23.26 -14.21
N THR A 786 23.36 23.05 -15.46
CA THR A 786 24.43 23.88 -16.03
C THR A 786 24.01 25.33 -16.23
N ALA A 787 24.63 26.24 -15.49
CA ALA A 787 24.36 27.66 -15.62
C ALA A 787 25.50 28.51 -15.09
N VAL A 788 25.61 29.73 -15.62
CA VAL A 788 26.33 30.83 -14.98
C VAL A 788 25.33 31.72 -14.24
N THR A 789 25.64 32.06 -12.99
CA THR A 789 24.83 32.96 -12.17
C THR A 789 25.68 34.14 -11.72
N PHE A 790 25.35 35.34 -12.20
CA PHE A 790 26.05 36.57 -11.85
C PHE A 790 25.56 37.13 -10.52
N THR A 791 26.49 37.65 -9.71
CA THR A 791 26.17 38.36 -8.46
C THR A 791 25.37 39.64 -8.74
N THR A 792 25.67 40.31 -9.87
CA THR A 792 24.95 41.47 -10.40
C THR A 792 24.52 41.17 -11.83
N ALA A 793 23.26 41.48 -12.18
CA ALA A 793 22.73 41.20 -13.51
C ALA A 793 23.51 41.98 -14.60
N PRO A 794 23.81 41.36 -15.76
CA PRO A 794 24.42 42.07 -16.88
C PRO A 794 23.53 43.24 -17.32
N ALA A 795 24.17 44.37 -17.65
CA ALA A 795 23.46 45.58 -18.05
C ALA A 795 22.61 45.37 -19.32
N PRO A 796 21.51 46.12 -19.50
CA PRO A 796 20.70 46.07 -20.71
C PRO A 796 21.56 46.17 -21.98
N GLY A 797 21.43 45.19 -22.87
CA GLY A 797 22.12 45.18 -24.16
C GLY A 797 23.43 44.38 -24.22
N VAL A 798 24.03 44.04 -23.08
CA VAL A 798 25.31 43.30 -23.01
C VAL A 798 25.12 41.84 -23.46
N MET A 799 25.89 41.38 -24.44
CA MET A 799 25.83 39.99 -24.90
C MET A 799 26.66 39.08 -23.99
N VAL A 800 26.02 38.07 -23.40
CA VAL A 800 26.69 37.06 -22.56
C VAL A 800 27.04 35.84 -23.41
N THR A 801 28.33 35.51 -23.48
CA THR A 801 28.84 34.34 -24.21
C THR A 801 29.73 33.46 -23.36
N ALA A 802 29.87 32.18 -23.72
CA ALA A 802 30.75 31.23 -23.02
C ALA A 802 31.54 30.31 -23.96
N ASP A 803 32.78 30.01 -23.53
CA ASP A 803 33.56 28.87 -24.04
C ASP A 803 33.69 27.80 -22.93
N PHE A 804 33.42 26.54 -23.23
CA PHE A 804 33.55 25.43 -22.29
C PHE A 804 33.57 24.08 -22.99
N THR A 805 34.04 23.04 -22.31
CA THR A 805 33.89 21.65 -22.77
C THR A 805 32.60 21.10 -22.17
N ALA A 806 31.56 20.93 -23.00
CA ALA A 806 30.34 20.26 -22.57
C ALA A 806 30.60 18.78 -22.29
N ALA A 807 30.03 18.26 -21.20
CA ALA A 807 30.06 16.86 -20.85
C ALA A 807 28.65 16.29 -20.72
N ASP A 808 28.56 14.97 -20.88
CA ASP A 808 27.37 14.22 -20.54
C ASP A 808 27.52 13.66 -19.11
N LEU A 809 26.45 13.78 -18.31
CA LEU A 809 26.33 13.02 -17.08
C LEU A 809 25.90 11.60 -17.44
N VAL A 810 26.71 10.61 -17.10
CA VAL A 810 26.49 9.20 -17.49
C VAL A 810 26.68 8.27 -16.30
N ARG A 811 26.24 7.03 -16.44
CA ARG A 811 26.62 5.89 -15.58
C ARG A 811 27.04 4.73 -16.48
N PHE A 812 27.70 3.72 -15.91
CA PHE A 812 27.87 2.45 -16.61
C PHE A 812 26.49 1.83 -16.92
N ALA A 813 26.36 1.20 -18.09
CA ALA A 813 25.15 0.47 -18.48
C ALA A 813 25.15 -0.99 -18.02
N ASP A 814 26.33 -1.51 -17.63
CA ASP A 814 26.56 -2.88 -17.19
C ASP A 814 27.30 -2.87 -15.84
N ASP A 815 27.03 -3.87 -14.98
CA ASP A 815 27.74 -4.05 -13.69
C ASP A 815 29.05 -4.84 -13.83
N SER A 816 29.32 -5.38 -15.02
CA SER A 816 30.56 -6.08 -15.33
C SER A 816 31.18 -5.55 -16.60
N VAL A 817 32.52 -5.51 -16.64
CA VAL A 817 33.29 -5.23 -17.85
C VAL A 817 34.29 -6.35 -18.09
N ASP A 818 34.54 -6.65 -19.35
CA ASP A 818 35.47 -7.72 -19.76
C ASP A 818 36.82 -7.12 -20.17
N LEU A 819 37.86 -7.44 -19.40
CA LEU A 819 39.26 -7.08 -19.66
C LEU A 819 40.03 -8.33 -20.11
N GLU A 820 40.79 -8.22 -21.20
CA GLU A 820 41.57 -9.32 -21.78
C GLU A 820 43.04 -8.94 -21.90
N GLU A 821 43.95 -9.66 -21.24
CA GLU A 821 45.39 -9.55 -21.48
C GLU A 821 45.76 -10.32 -22.75
N PHE A 822 46.07 -9.60 -23.83
CA PHE A 822 46.39 -10.22 -25.12
C PHE A 822 47.90 -10.34 -25.34
N MET A 823 48.71 -9.61 -24.58
CA MET A 823 50.17 -9.68 -24.52
C MET A 823 50.61 -9.18 -23.14
N THR A 824 51.72 -9.67 -22.60
CA THR A 824 52.24 -9.23 -21.29
C THR A 824 52.26 -7.71 -21.18
N ASP A 825 51.62 -7.17 -20.14
CA ASP A 825 51.45 -5.73 -19.87
C ASP A 825 50.54 -4.96 -20.87
N PHE A 826 49.87 -5.64 -21.80
CA PHE A 826 48.93 -5.05 -22.76
C PHE A 826 47.56 -5.73 -22.71
N TRP A 827 46.55 -4.93 -22.41
CA TRP A 827 45.17 -5.37 -22.19
C TRP A 827 44.24 -4.73 -23.21
N THR A 828 43.12 -5.39 -23.52
CA THR A 828 42.02 -4.77 -24.27
C THR A 828 40.78 -4.67 -23.39
N LEU A 829 39.99 -3.62 -23.61
CA LEU A 829 38.66 -3.45 -23.05
C LEU A 829 37.72 -3.25 -24.23
N ARG A 830 37.19 -4.36 -24.75
CA ARG A 830 36.49 -4.36 -26.05
C ARG A 830 35.21 -3.53 -26.05
N ARG A 831 34.58 -3.37 -24.88
CA ARG A 831 33.32 -2.64 -24.76
C ARG A 831 33.13 -2.07 -23.36
N VAL A 832 32.90 -0.76 -23.28
CA VAL A 832 32.31 -0.07 -22.13
C VAL A 832 31.06 0.62 -22.62
N ARG A 833 29.91 0.23 -22.07
CA ARG A 833 28.64 0.90 -22.36
C ARG A 833 28.29 1.87 -21.24
N LEU A 834 27.92 3.08 -21.63
CA LEU A 834 27.48 4.16 -20.76
C LEU A 834 26.10 4.62 -21.20
N GLU A 835 25.28 5.04 -20.25
CA GLU A 835 23.99 5.66 -20.52
C GLU A 835 23.92 7.02 -19.84
N THR A 836 23.39 8.03 -20.54
CA THR A 836 23.21 9.35 -19.92
C THR A 836 22.15 9.30 -18.83
N VAL A 837 22.49 9.87 -17.69
CA VAL A 837 21.59 10.07 -16.55
C VAL A 837 21.05 11.50 -16.59
N ARG A 838 19.82 11.69 -16.12
CA ARG A 838 19.25 13.03 -15.95
C ARG A 838 19.04 13.30 -14.48
N THR A 839 19.36 14.53 -14.07
CA THR A 839 19.09 15.08 -12.75
C THR A 839 17.84 15.94 -12.76
#